data_AF-A0A954LGP9-F1
#
_entry.id   AF-A0A954LGP9-F1
#
_cell.length_a   1.000
_cell.length_b   1.000
_cell.length_c   1.000
_cell.angle_alpha   90.00
_cell.angle_beta   90.00
_cell.angle_gamma   90.00
#
_symmetry.space_group_name_H-M   'P 1'
#
loop_
_entity.id
_entity.type
_entity.pdbx_description
1 polymer ?
#
loop_
_entity_poly.entity_id
_entity_poly.type
_entity_poly.pdbx_seq_one_letter_code
_entity_poly.pdbx_strand_id
1 'polypeptide(L)'
;MDKATVAVGNNAVLSNPGDILMSSRGTGNVYTKVNVDTYGAATIGIAETESELRPENLVAIGQNTAITALGDILFSAGTDTNFNRDQYTMEARTDSFAGSAIPLDKVDSDATVLQDNRISVATGSVISSAGDLKLHAERLGLANMESKAKAVNWASAISGAINSALGGQEVFRGTIHVGATGIVDVLGTLQTGIKRNRSLTLGASSGGTASGWDASTGHISTVTNDSGIEYTEGFAILESGLFDQLRAARVNLERYRTSNTVLRDFYQSEINRISAELLAKGLAVQESDGSITAREQYVMTVTVRPTTAQAGIIDIRGDALTGTGTLNAPRDAGVTILNHTPARLILEGITIPEQVGGVFLNGDAVLDNAAITAINIPEQSAAAFATITPSTDSQAGAPAISLTNTFDGTTWTGAGTYPTPDILVTGDVTNYSGSFTAISEGDVIYRASIRAANITTIAGGSVFIDGLTSYSVGGDPYGKLKTLGNGIAAYNTTAAINLLTANPSSVSLLGDTIIINAEFININGIIQSGKDNYTLNLPATLDTEIASIRAVSGPRYTLLSASNQDFKAFYDRVENKILLKEVRVSGGNVQLTGHILSTGSGTIRVLNGYGNITVNNLTSVDIEVERLDASQRGSGTLLLADKAKGTSANPAVTLYGNLSQTYMTTDGTVNLKTGESVRLAAGYSGGGTAGQAYEFLGTL
;
A
#
# COMPACT_ATOMS: atom_id res chain seq x y z
N MET A 1 -41.83 -27.44 -8.42
CA MET A 1 -40.82 -26.77 -7.57
C MET A 1 -39.46 -27.27 -8.03
N ASP A 2 -38.54 -26.36 -8.27
CA ASP A 2 -37.13 -26.66 -8.51
C ASP A 2 -36.36 -26.30 -7.23
N LYS A 3 -35.44 -27.15 -6.78
CA LYS A 3 -34.71 -26.92 -5.53
C LYS A 3 -33.25 -27.32 -5.68
N ALA A 4 -32.37 -26.34 -5.59
CA ALA A 4 -30.93 -26.52 -5.57
C ALA A 4 -30.39 -26.10 -4.20
N THR A 5 -29.59 -26.97 -3.57
CA THR A 5 -29.00 -26.65 -2.27
C THR A 5 -27.56 -27.12 -2.19
N VAL A 6 -26.67 -26.20 -1.80
CA VAL A 6 -25.30 -26.49 -1.37
C VAL A 6 -25.27 -26.33 0.15
N ALA A 7 -25.05 -27.42 0.88
CA ALA A 7 -25.05 -27.40 2.35
C ALA A 7 -23.71 -27.87 2.91
N VAL A 8 -23.15 -27.08 3.82
CA VAL A 8 -22.03 -27.47 4.68
C VAL A 8 -22.59 -27.79 6.07
N GLY A 9 -22.40 -29.03 6.53
CA GLY A 9 -22.97 -29.51 7.79
C GLY A 9 -22.40 -28.83 9.03
N ASN A 10 -23.05 -29.02 10.18
CA ASN A 10 -22.61 -28.46 11.45
C ASN A 10 -21.23 -29.02 11.87
N ASN A 11 -20.41 -28.19 12.52
CA ASN A 11 -19.05 -28.53 12.99
C ASN A 11 -18.09 -28.97 11.87
N ALA A 12 -18.39 -28.64 10.61
CA ALA A 12 -17.51 -28.97 9.50
C ALA A 12 -16.30 -28.04 9.46
N VAL A 13 -15.18 -28.55 8.92
CA VAL A 13 -13.97 -27.76 8.66
C VAL A 13 -13.60 -27.91 7.19
N LEU A 14 -13.56 -26.79 6.47
CA LEU A 14 -13.15 -26.73 5.06
C LEU A 14 -11.97 -25.76 4.93
N SER A 15 -10.86 -26.22 4.37
CA SER A 15 -9.66 -25.42 4.17
C SER A 15 -9.13 -25.60 2.74
N ASN A 16 -8.84 -24.51 2.04
CA ASN A 16 -8.27 -24.54 0.68
C ASN A 16 -7.13 -23.51 0.52
N PRO A 17 -5.96 -23.89 -0.03
CA PRO A 17 -4.92 -22.93 -0.40
C PRO A 17 -5.28 -22.03 -1.61
N GLY A 18 -6.33 -22.35 -2.35
CA GLY A 18 -6.89 -21.48 -3.40
C GLY A 18 -8.23 -20.89 -3.01
N ASP A 19 -9.08 -20.69 -4.02
CA ASP A 19 -10.42 -20.12 -3.85
C ASP A 19 -11.44 -21.18 -3.41
N ILE A 20 -12.50 -20.76 -2.72
CA ILE A 20 -13.66 -21.62 -2.45
C ILE A 20 -14.88 -21.04 -3.15
N LEU A 21 -15.50 -21.86 -4.01
CA LEU A 21 -16.68 -21.51 -4.77
C LEU A 21 -17.86 -22.39 -4.37
N MET A 22 -18.99 -21.77 -4.04
CA MET A 22 -20.25 -22.46 -3.80
C MET A 22 -21.35 -21.77 -4.60
N SER A 23 -22.07 -22.52 -5.42
CA SER A 23 -23.14 -21.98 -6.24
C SER A 23 -24.33 -22.94 -6.24
N SER A 24 -25.50 -22.44 -5.82
CA SER A 24 -26.78 -23.13 -6.00
C SER A 24 -27.51 -22.54 -7.21
N ARG A 25 -27.82 -23.40 -8.18
CA ARG A 25 -28.38 -23.04 -9.48
C ARG A 25 -29.47 -24.01 -9.90
N GLY A 26 -30.45 -23.49 -10.60
CA GLY A 26 -31.50 -24.26 -11.27
C GLY A 26 -31.66 -23.86 -12.73
N THR A 27 -32.39 -24.70 -13.48
CA THR A 27 -32.79 -24.43 -14.87
C THR A 27 -34.06 -25.21 -15.13
N GLY A 28 -34.97 -24.67 -15.93
CA GLY A 28 -36.22 -25.39 -16.20
C GLY A 28 -36.97 -24.86 -17.41
N ASN A 29 -37.65 -25.77 -18.11
CA ASN A 29 -38.58 -25.43 -19.17
C ASN A 29 -39.97 -25.97 -18.81
N VAL A 30 -40.98 -25.11 -18.72
CA VAL A 30 -42.36 -25.48 -18.41
C VAL A 30 -43.25 -25.07 -19.56
N TYR A 31 -44.01 -26.03 -20.08
CA TYR A 31 -44.96 -25.80 -21.17
C TYR A 31 -46.32 -26.34 -20.72
N THR A 32 -47.32 -25.48 -20.61
CA THR A 32 -48.72 -25.89 -20.47
C THR A 32 -49.53 -25.38 -21.65
N LYS A 33 -50.39 -26.27 -22.15
CA LYS A 33 -51.27 -25.96 -23.25
C LYS A 33 -52.66 -26.51 -22.96
N VAL A 34 -53.68 -25.66 -23.06
CA VAL A 34 -55.10 -26.01 -23.09
C VAL A 34 -55.67 -25.59 -24.43
N ASN A 35 -56.58 -26.40 -24.97
CA ASN A 35 -57.26 -26.15 -26.22
C ASN A 35 -58.71 -26.63 -26.05
N VAL A 36 -59.72 -25.82 -26.38
CA VAL A 36 -61.14 -26.16 -26.15
C VAL A 36 -61.96 -25.90 -27.41
N ASP A 37 -62.87 -26.81 -27.76
CA ASP A 37 -63.86 -26.73 -28.84
C ASP A 37 -65.25 -27.13 -28.28
N THR A 38 -66.37 -26.49 -28.67
CA THR A 38 -67.74 -26.96 -28.30
C THR A 38 -68.79 -26.78 -29.42
N TYR A 39 -69.86 -27.60 -29.44
CA TYR A 39 -70.99 -27.58 -30.41
C TYR A 39 -72.30 -28.15 -29.76
N GLY A 40 -73.50 -27.68 -30.15
CA GLY A 40 -74.82 -28.28 -29.81
C GLY A 40 -75.60 -27.66 -28.64
N ALA A 41 -76.94 -27.80 -28.65
CA ALA A 41 -77.85 -27.14 -27.69
C ALA A 41 -77.53 -27.51 -26.22
N ALA A 42 -77.21 -26.46 -25.44
CA ALA A 42 -76.70 -26.44 -24.06
C ALA A 42 -75.22 -26.87 -23.89
N THR A 43 -74.27 -26.01 -24.26
CA THR A 43 -72.83 -26.17 -23.90
C THR A 43 -72.21 -24.89 -23.33
N ILE A 44 -71.31 -25.07 -22.36
CA ILE A 44 -70.45 -24.06 -21.69
C ILE A 44 -69.00 -24.54 -21.84
N GLY A 45 -68.11 -23.68 -22.32
CA GLY A 45 -66.66 -23.91 -22.32
C GLY A 45 -65.98 -22.89 -21.39
N ILE A 46 -65.18 -23.36 -20.44
CA ILE A 46 -64.35 -22.53 -19.57
C ILE A 46 -62.92 -23.03 -19.74
N ALA A 47 -61.96 -22.15 -20.03
CA ALA A 47 -60.57 -22.54 -20.26
C ALA A 47 -59.61 -21.60 -19.53
N GLU A 48 -58.68 -22.18 -18.78
CA GLU A 48 -57.69 -21.49 -17.95
C GLU A 48 -56.39 -22.29 -18.03
N THR A 49 -55.27 -21.62 -18.30
CA THR A 49 -53.93 -22.21 -18.12
C THR A 49 -53.16 -21.46 -17.08
N GLU A 50 -52.54 -22.21 -16.19
CA GLU A 50 -51.61 -21.69 -15.19
C GLU A 50 -50.32 -22.50 -15.29
N SER A 51 -49.21 -21.79 -15.54
CA SER A 51 -47.87 -22.31 -15.31
C SER A 51 -47.25 -21.57 -14.16
N GLU A 52 -46.85 -22.32 -13.13
CA GLU A 52 -46.18 -21.75 -11.98
C GLU A 52 -44.88 -22.49 -11.71
N LEU A 53 -43.77 -21.75 -11.62
CA LEU A 53 -42.48 -22.25 -11.21
C LEU A 53 -41.93 -21.41 -10.06
N ARG A 54 -41.59 -22.10 -8.97
CA ARG A 54 -40.95 -21.53 -7.78
C ARG A 54 -39.61 -22.21 -7.54
N PRO A 55 -38.51 -21.70 -8.11
CA PRO A 55 -37.18 -22.20 -7.83
C PRO A 55 -36.67 -21.75 -6.45
N GLU A 56 -36.10 -22.67 -5.69
CA GLU A 56 -35.42 -22.41 -4.43
C GLU A 56 -33.91 -22.72 -4.58
N ASN A 57 -33.08 -21.69 -4.54
CA ASN A 57 -31.62 -21.82 -4.55
C ASN A 57 -31.05 -21.45 -3.18
N LEU A 58 -30.38 -22.39 -2.52
CA LEU A 58 -29.86 -22.20 -1.16
C LEU A 58 -28.38 -22.57 -1.04
N VAL A 59 -27.56 -21.66 -0.51
CA VAL A 59 -26.25 -21.98 0.05
C VAL A 59 -26.35 -21.89 1.57
N ALA A 60 -26.19 -23.00 2.27
CA ALA A 60 -26.40 -23.09 3.72
C ALA A 60 -25.14 -23.55 4.45
N ILE A 61 -24.62 -22.72 5.35
CA ILE A 61 -23.49 -23.03 6.22
C ILE A 61 -23.99 -23.33 7.63
N GLY A 62 -23.77 -24.56 8.09
CA GLY A 62 -24.20 -25.07 9.39
C GLY A 62 -23.50 -24.43 10.59
N GLN A 63 -24.01 -24.69 11.78
CA GLN A 63 -23.50 -24.12 13.03
C GLN A 63 -22.07 -24.58 13.33
N ASN A 64 -21.28 -23.72 13.99
CA ASN A 64 -19.91 -24.02 14.42
C ASN A 64 -18.99 -24.50 13.28
N THR A 65 -19.28 -24.12 12.04
CA THR A 65 -18.50 -24.50 10.85
C THR A 65 -17.33 -23.55 10.64
N ALA A 66 -16.16 -24.06 10.29
CA ALA A 66 -14.99 -23.26 9.90
C ALA A 66 -14.70 -23.43 8.41
N ILE A 67 -14.76 -22.34 7.64
CA ILE A 67 -14.36 -22.30 6.23
C ILE A 67 -13.17 -21.36 6.10
N THR A 68 -12.07 -21.81 5.52
CA THR A 68 -10.85 -21.01 5.33
C THR A 68 -10.32 -21.15 3.91
N ALA A 69 -10.14 -20.02 3.23
CA ALA A 69 -9.49 -19.95 1.91
C ALA A 69 -8.27 -19.03 1.96
N LEU A 70 -7.17 -19.42 1.31
CA LEU A 70 -6.04 -18.51 1.07
C LEU A 70 -6.21 -17.67 -0.21
N GLY A 71 -7.18 -18.02 -1.07
CA GLY A 71 -7.69 -17.18 -2.14
C GLY A 71 -8.99 -16.47 -1.74
N ASP A 72 -9.89 -16.28 -2.71
CA ASP A 72 -11.20 -15.68 -2.53
C ASP A 72 -12.26 -16.73 -2.09
N ILE A 73 -13.32 -16.27 -1.42
CA ILE A 73 -14.53 -17.08 -1.17
C ILE A 73 -15.69 -16.47 -1.93
N LEU A 74 -16.32 -17.26 -2.81
CA LEU A 74 -17.44 -16.82 -3.65
C LEU A 74 -18.65 -17.72 -3.43
N PHE A 75 -19.68 -17.18 -2.80
CA PHE A 75 -20.97 -17.84 -2.60
C PHE A 75 -22.02 -17.21 -3.49
N SER A 76 -22.78 -18.04 -4.20
CA SER A 76 -23.81 -17.59 -5.12
C SER A 76 -25.09 -18.42 -5.03
N ALA A 77 -26.25 -17.78 -5.09
CA ALA A 77 -27.55 -18.40 -5.18
C ALA A 77 -28.37 -17.77 -6.32
N GLY A 78 -28.88 -18.60 -7.24
CA GLY A 78 -29.65 -18.17 -8.42
C GLY A 78 -28.82 -17.69 -9.61
N THR A 79 -27.49 -17.67 -9.46
CA THR A 79 -26.50 -17.45 -10.53
C THR A 79 -25.24 -18.27 -10.25
N ASP A 80 -24.35 -18.42 -11.23
CA ASP A 80 -22.95 -18.72 -10.91
C ASP A 80 -22.19 -17.49 -10.39
N THR A 81 -20.96 -17.73 -9.93
CA THR A 81 -20.07 -16.70 -9.41
C THR A 81 -19.55 -15.72 -10.46
N ASN A 82 -19.81 -15.96 -11.75
CA ASN A 82 -19.54 -15.04 -12.84
C ASN A 82 -20.79 -14.25 -13.26
N PHE A 83 -21.85 -14.28 -12.43
CA PHE A 83 -23.12 -13.62 -12.68
C PHE A 83 -23.89 -14.15 -13.90
N ASN A 84 -23.57 -15.36 -14.39
CA ASN A 84 -24.44 -16.00 -15.36
C ASN A 84 -25.69 -16.50 -14.64
N ARG A 85 -26.83 -16.01 -15.09
CA ARG A 85 -28.13 -16.27 -14.49
C ARG A 85 -28.64 -17.66 -14.81
N ASP A 86 -29.50 -18.14 -13.94
CA ASP A 86 -30.29 -19.33 -14.19
C ASP A 86 -31.28 -19.07 -15.33
N GLN A 87 -31.46 -20.04 -16.22
CA GLN A 87 -32.33 -19.94 -17.38
C GLN A 87 -33.62 -20.74 -17.13
N TYR A 88 -34.72 -20.00 -17.01
CA TYR A 88 -36.07 -20.56 -16.99
C TYR A 88 -36.84 -20.13 -18.23
N THR A 89 -37.42 -21.11 -18.93
CA THR A 89 -38.36 -20.87 -20.02
C THR A 89 -39.76 -21.31 -19.60
N MET A 90 -40.76 -20.45 -19.78
CA MET A 90 -42.14 -20.78 -19.45
C MET A 90 -43.10 -20.39 -20.57
N GLU A 91 -43.98 -21.32 -20.93
CA GLU A 91 -45.03 -21.10 -21.91
C GLU A 91 -46.36 -21.57 -21.35
N ALA A 92 -47.31 -20.65 -21.21
CA ALA A 92 -48.71 -20.93 -20.89
C ALA A 92 -49.58 -20.54 -22.10
N ARG A 93 -50.36 -21.50 -22.61
CA ARG A 93 -51.24 -21.28 -23.76
C ARG A 93 -52.65 -21.81 -23.55
N THR A 94 -53.66 -20.94 -23.65
CA THR A 94 -55.08 -21.32 -23.70
C THR A 94 -55.66 -21.03 -25.08
N ASP A 95 -56.20 -22.03 -25.74
CA ASP A 95 -57.01 -21.91 -26.95
C ASP A 95 -58.47 -22.34 -26.62
N SER A 96 -59.49 -21.62 -27.09
CA SER A 96 -60.91 -21.95 -26.85
C SER A 96 -61.85 -21.55 -28.01
N PHE A 97 -62.79 -22.41 -28.36
CA PHE A 97 -63.74 -22.32 -29.48
C PHE A 97 -65.13 -22.85 -29.05
N ALA A 98 -66.20 -22.12 -29.39
CA ALA A 98 -67.58 -22.52 -29.06
C ALA A 98 -68.61 -22.27 -30.16
N GLY A 99 -69.39 -23.32 -30.47
CA GLY A 99 -70.46 -23.38 -31.47
C GLY A 99 -71.87 -23.03 -30.94
N SER A 100 -71.95 -22.42 -29.75
CA SER A 100 -73.18 -22.05 -29.03
C SER A 100 -73.40 -20.52 -29.07
N ALA A 101 -74.66 -20.06 -29.00
CA ALA A 101 -75.04 -18.65 -28.98
C ALA A 101 -74.75 -17.92 -27.64
N ILE A 102 -74.24 -18.64 -26.63
CA ILE A 102 -73.87 -18.08 -25.33
C ILE A 102 -72.39 -17.65 -25.35
N PRO A 103 -72.06 -16.39 -25.01
CA PRO A 103 -70.67 -15.90 -24.97
C PRO A 103 -69.78 -16.71 -24.01
N LEU A 104 -68.53 -16.95 -24.40
CA LEU A 104 -67.48 -17.45 -23.49
C LEU A 104 -67.05 -16.29 -22.57
N ASP A 105 -67.14 -16.47 -21.25
CA ASP A 105 -66.89 -15.43 -20.25
C ASP A 105 -65.53 -15.57 -19.53
N LYS A 106 -64.85 -16.72 -19.62
CA LYS A 106 -63.54 -16.94 -18.96
C LYS A 106 -62.54 -17.67 -19.86
N VAL A 107 -61.64 -16.89 -20.47
CA VAL A 107 -60.42 -17.36 -21.15
C VAL A 107 -59.24 -16.57 -20.60
N ASP A 108 -58.34 -17.27 -19.91
CA ASP A 108 -57.17 -16.67 -19.25
C ASP A 108 -55.93 -17.56 -19.38
N SER A 109 -54.75 -16.95 -19.28
CA SER A 109 -53.46 -17.62 -19.27
C SER A 109 -52.53 -16.88 -18.31
N ASP A 110 -51.96 -17.59 -17.35
CA ASP A 110 -50.97 -17.08 -16.40
C ASP A 110 -49.67 -17.89 -16.47
N ALA A 111 -48.54 -17.18 -16.58
CA ALA A 111 -47.22 -17.72 -16.43
C ALA A 111 -46.48 -16.97 -15.32
N THR A 112 -46.15 -17.67 -14.24
CA THR A 112 -45.52 -17.09 -13.05
C THR A 112 -44.20 -17.80 -12.71
N VAL A 113 -43.09 -17.04 -12.67
CA VAL A 113 -41.79 -17.48 -12.14
C VAL A 113 -41.42 -16.61 -10.94
N LEU A 114 -41.27 -17.24 -9.76
CA LEU A 114 -40.85 -16.57 -8.53
C LEU A 114 -39.68 -17.34 -7.90
N GLN A 115 -38.49 -16.74 -7.92
CA GLN A 115 -37.27 -17.37 -7.41
C GLN A 115 -37.01 -16.95 -5.95
N ASP A 116 -36.61 -17.89 -5.10
CA ASP A 116 -36.09 -17.63 -3.76
C ASP A 116 -34.60 -18.02 -3.73
N ASN A 117 -33.73 -17.02 -3.63
CA ASN A 117 -32.29 -17.17 -3.65
C ASN A 117 -31.75 -16.75 -2.29
N ARG A 118 -31.22 -17.73 -1.53
CA ARG A 118 -30.76 -17.49 -0.16
C ARG A 118 -29.34 -17.98 0.07
N ILE A 119 -28.56 -17.17 0.78
CA ILE A 119 -27.31 -17.58 1.40
C ILE A 119 -27.48 -17.45 2.92
N SER A 120 -27.23 -18.52 3.67
CA SER A 120 -27.34 -18.53 5.13
C SER A 120 -26.05 -18.99 5.80
N VAL A 121 -25.64 -18.25 6.83
CA VAL A 121 -24.45 -18.53 7.64
C VAL A 121 -24.87 -18.63 9.10
N ALA A 122 -24.90 -19.84 9.65
CA ALA A 122 -25.43 -20.09 10.99
C ALA A 122 -24.50 -19.58 12.11
N THR A 123 -25.04 -19.50 13.33
CA THR A 123 -24.28 -19.06 14.51
C THR A 123 -23.06 -19.93 14.81
N GLY A 124 -22.02 -19.32 15.40
CA GLY A 124 -20.76 -19.98 15.72
C GLY A 124 -19.89 -20.35 14.51
N SER A 125 -20.38 -20.19 13.28
CA SER A 125 -19.59 -20.42 12.08
C SER A 125 -18.62 -19.27 11.80
N VAL A 126 -17.46 -19.58 11.23
CA VAL A 126 -16.42 -18.63 10.85
C VAL A 126 -16.00 -18.90 9.42
N ILE A 127 -16.21 -17.93 8.54
CA ILE A 127 -15.83 -17.97 7.13
C ILE A 127 -14.71 -16.95 6.93
N SER A 128 -13.52 -17.43 6.57
CA SER A 128 -12.28 -16.68 6.58
C SER A 128 -11.59 -16.74 5.22
N SER A 129 -11.40 -15.59 4.58
CA SER A 129 -10.68 -15.46 3.31
C SER A 129 -9.38 -14.69 3.52
N ALA A 130 -8.31 -15.03 2.79
CA ALA A 130 -7.13 -14.17 2.71
C ALA A 130 -7.25 -13.10 1.61
N GLY A 131 -8.14 -13.32 0.63
CA GLY A 131 -8.58 -12.33 -0.36
C GLY A 131 -9.98 -11.80 -0.02
N ASP A 132 -10.82 -11.74 -1.04
CA ASP A 132 -12.19 -11.24 -0.95
C ASP A 132 -13.17 -12.32 -0.46
N LEU A 133 -14.32 -11.87 0.02
CA LEU A 133 -15.45 -12.69 0.37
C LEU A 133 -16.70 -12.10 -0.30
N LYS A 134 -17.20 -12.80 -1.31
CA LYS A 134 -18.26 -12.32 -2.21
C LYS A 134 -19.50 -13.19 -2.03
N LEU A 135 -20.62 -12.60 -1.59
CA LEU A 135 -21.91 -13.27 -1.47
C LEU A 135 -22.90 -12.65 -2.44
N HIS A 136 -23.45 -13.47 -3.33
CA HIS A 136 -24.43 -13.02 -4.30
C HIS A 136 -25.71 -13.85 -4.23
N ALA A 137 -26.80 -13.23 -3.81
CA ALA A 137 -28.14 -13.76 -3.95
C ALA A 137 -28.86 -12.98 -5.07
N GLU A 138 -29.21 -13.65 -6.17
CA GLU A 138 -29.82 -13.01 -7.34
C GLU A 138 -31.21 -12.43 -6.99
N ARG A 139 -31.46 -11.20 -7.43
CA ARG A 139 -32.63 -10.39 -7.06
C ARG A 139 -33.54 -10.00 -8.23
N LEU A 140 -33.08 -10.17 -9.47
CA LEU A 140 -33.79 -9.69 -10.66
C LEU A 140 -34.66 -10.78 -11.33
N GLY A 141 -34.41 -12.06 -11.04
CA GLY A 141 -35.32 -13.16 -11.37
C GLY A 141 -35.67 -13.36 -12.84
N LEU A 142 -34.88 -12.79 -13.79
CA LEU A 142 -35.22 -12.80 -15.21
C LEU A 142 -35.47 -14.21 -15.75
N ALA A 143 -36.54 -14.36 -16.53
CA ALA A 143 -36.93 -15.60 -17.19
C ALA A 143 -37.47 -15.32 -18.60
N ASN A 144 -37.36 -16.29 -19.51
CA ASN A 144 -37.96 -16.23 -20.84
C ASN A 144 -39.40 -16.75 -20.78
N MET A 145 -40.40 -15.89 -20.91
CA MET A 145 -41.79 -16.27 -20.69
C MET A 145 -42.73 -15.83 -21.81
N GLU A 146 -43.67 -16.71 -22.15
CA GLU A 146 -44.77 -16.47 -23.08
C GLU A 146 -46.09 -16.90 -22.42
N SER A 147 -47.06 -15.98 -22.34
CA SER A 147 -48.42 -16.28 -21.86
C SER A 147 -49.44 -15.77 -22.87
N LYS A 148 -50.27 -16.67 -23.40
CA LYS A 148 -51.25 -16.34 -24.45
C LYS A 148 -52.55 -17.11 -24.27
N ALA A 149 -53.67 -16.39 -24.14
CA ALA A 149 -55.01 -16.95 -24.21
C ALA A 149 -55.77 -16.34 -25.41
N LYS A 150 -56.40 -17.20 -26.23
CA LYS A 150 -57.23 -16.81 -27.37
C LYS A 150 -58.60 -17.50 -27.33
N ALA A 151 -59.67 -16.73 -27.56
CA ALA A 151 -61.05 -17.23 -27.65
C ALA A 151 -61.76 -16.80 -28.95
N VAL A 152 -62.55 -17.69 -29.56
CA VAL A 152 -63.34 -17.43 -30.78
C VAL A 152 -64.76 -18.07 -30.70
N ASN A 153 -65.80 -17.41 -31.25
CA ASN A 153 -67.20 -17.91 -31.30
C ASN A 153 -67.74 -18.13 -32.74
N TRP A 154 -68.86 -18.86 -32.89
CA TRP A 154 -69.47 -19.28 -34.19
C TRP A 154 -69.74 -18.15 -35.20
N ALA A 155 -69.93 -16.92 -34.75
CA ALA A 155 -70.19 -15.76 -35.62
C ALA A 155 -68.97 -15.37 -36.49
N SER A 156 -67.77 -15.85 -36.15
CA SER A 156 -66.55 -15.60 -36.92
C SER A 156 -66.29 -16.61 -38.05
N ALA A 157 -67.00 -17.75 -38.09
CA ALA A 157 -66.79 -18.82 -39.09
C ALA A 157 -67.72 -18.77 -40.30
N ILE A 158 -68.76 -17.92 -40.30
CA ILE A 158 -69.68 -17.76 -41.43
C ILE A 158 -69.33 -16.46 -42.17
N SER A 159 -68.47 -16.58 -43.19
CA SER A 159 -68.19 -15.49 -44.12
C SER A 159 -69.42 -15.17 -44.97
N GLY A 160 -70.16 -14.12 -44.63
CA GLY A 160 -71.18 -13.55 -45.53
C GLY A 160 -72.30 -12.77 -44.84
N ALA A 161 -72.20 -11.44 -44.91
CA ALA A 161 -73.29 -10.45 -44.82
C ALA A 161 -74.10 -10.24 -43.52
N ILE A 162 -73.89 -10.99 -42.42
CA ILE A 162 -74.54 -10.72 -41.10
C ILE A 162 -73.50 -10.43 -40.00
N ASN A 163 -72.28 -10.00 -40.34
CA ASN A 163 -71.20 -9.84 -39.36
C ASN A 163 -71.25 -8.50 -38.58
N SER A 164 -72.06 -7.52 -39.03
CA SER A 164 -72.15 -6.20 -38.37
C SER A 164 -73.28 -6.08 -37.33
N ALA A 165 -74.10 -7.12 -37.16
CA ALA A 165 -75.32 -7.04 -36.34
C ALA A 165 -75.34 -7.94 -35.09
N LEU A 166 -74.37 -8.86 -34.89
CA LEU A 166 -74.39 -9.83 -33.78
C LEU A 166 -73.02 -10.11 -33.11
N GLY A 167 -72.07 -9.16 -33.16
CA GLY A 167 -70.95 -9.06 -32.21
C GLY A 167 -70.11 -10.31 -31.94
N GLY A 168 -69.22 -10.68 -32.87
CA GLY A 168 -68.08 -11.56 -32.59
C GLY A 168 -66.83 -10.72 -32.29
N GLN A 169 -66.26 -10.86 -31.08
CA GLN A 169 -65.03 -10.18 -30.66
C GLN A 169 -63.97 -11.25 -30.34
N GLU A 170 -62.79 -11.16 -30.95
CA GLU A 170 -61.61 -11.91 -30.51
C GLU A 170 -61.11 -11.30 -29.19
N VAL A 171 -60.99 -12.12 -28.14
CA VAL A 171 -60.43 -11.68 -26.85
C VAL A 171 -59.05 -12.31 -26.68
N PHE A 172 -58.05 -11.46 -26.46
CA PHE A 172 -56.70 -11.86 -26.07
C PHE A 172 -56.49 -11.50 -24.59
N ARG A 173 -56.06 -12.47 -23.78
CA ARG A 173 -55.67 -12.27 -22.37
C ARG A 173 -54.43 -13.11 -22.08
N GLY A 174 -53.50 -12.58 -21.31
CA GLY A 174 -52.27 -13.27 -20.95
C GLY A 174 -51.51 -12.45 -19.94
N THR A 175 -51.20 -13.04 -18.80
CA THR A 175 -50.47 -12.40 -17.71
C THR A 175 -49.14 -13.12 -17.49
N ILE A 176 -48.09 -12.33 -17.26
CA ILE A 176 -46.75 -12.81 -16.96
C ILE A 176 -46.30 -12.16 -15.66
N HIS A 177 -45.90 -12.98 -14.70
CA HIS A 177 -45.31 -12.53 -13.44
C HIS A 177 -43.90 -13.09 -13.28
N VAL A 178 -42.92 -12.20 -13.14
CA VAL A 178 -41.52 -12.55 -12.91
C VAL A 178 -41.02 -11.86 -11.66
N GLY A 179 -40.33 -12.59 -10.79
CA GLY A 179 -39.71 -12.03 -9.61
C GLY A 179 -38.62 -12.93 -9.04
N ALA A 180 -37.72 -12.33 -8.27
CA ALA A 180 -36.82 -13.04 -7.39
C ALA A 180 -36.69 -12.29 -6.08
N THR A 181 -36.35 -13.04 -5.04
CA THR A 181 -35.99 -12.51 -3.73
C THR A 181 -34.58 -13.00 -3.42
N GLY A 182 -33.64 -12.08 -3.25
CA GLY A 182 -32.26 -12.38 -2.88
C GLY A 182 -31.96 -12.03 -1.42
N ILE A 183 -31.77 -13.02 -0.54
CA ILE A 183 -31.51 -12.78 0.89
C ILE A 183 -30.15 -13.37 1.29
N VAL A 184 -29.34 -12.56 1.96
CA VAL A 184 -28.10 -12.98 2.61
C VAL A 184 -28.25 -12.83 4.12
N ASP A 185 -28.23 -13.94 4.84
CA ASP A 185 -28.49 -14.01 6.27
C ASP A 185 -27.26 -14.53 7.03
N VAL A 186 -26.67 -13.68 7.87
CA VAL A 186 -25.37 -13.92 8.49
C VAL A 186 -25.45 -13.84 10.01
N LEU A 187 -25.54 -14.99 10.66
CA LEU A 187 -25.50 -15.15 12.12
C LEU A 187 -24.10 -15.47 12.65
N GLY A 188 -23.19 -15.94 11.80
CA GLY A 188 -21.79 -16.25 12.12
C GLY A 188 -20.82 -15.09 11.84
N THR A 189 -19.54 -15.41 11.66
CA THR A 189 -18.48 -14.43 11.35
C THR A 189 -18.05 -14.55 9.90
N LEU A 190 -18.07 -13.44 9.18
CA LEU A 190 -17.39 -13.26 7.89
C LEU A 190 -16.11 -12.46 8.13
N GLN A 191 -14.97 -13.00 7.71
CA GLN A 191 -13.67 -12.37 7.89
C GLN A 191 -12.85 -12.42 6.60
N THR A 192 -12.25 -11.29 6.24
CA THR A 192 -11.29 -11.18 5.13
C THR A 192 -9.90 -10.80 5.62
N GLY A 193 -8.89 -10.99 4.77
CA GLY A 193 -7.54 -10.54 5.06
C GLY A 193 -6.85 -11.30 6.18
N ILE A 194 -7.07 -12.62 6.29
CA ILE A 194 -6.40 -13.43 7.33
C ILE A 194 -4.87 -13.46 7.20
N LYS A 195 -4.32 -13.06 6.04
CA LYS A 195 -2.87 -12.89 5.80
C LYS A 195 -2.46 -11.44 5.49
N ARG A 196 -3.29 -10.46 5.85
CA ARG A 196 -3.05 -9.04 5.52
C ARG A 196 -1.88 -8.40 6.26
N ASN A 197 -1.51 -8.95 7.41
CA ASN A 197 -0.37 -8.49 8.20
C ASN A 197 0.75 -9.50 8.05
N ARG A 198 1.81 -9.08 7.36
CA ARG A 198 2.97 -9.93 7.08
C ARG A 198 4.19 -9.40 7.81
N SER A 199 4.90 -10.29 8.50
CA SER A 199 6.14 -9.95 9.19
C SER A 199 7.27 -10.91 8.87
N LEU A 200 8.48 -10.35 8.75
CA LEU A 200 9.74 -11.08 8.70
C LEU A 200 10.72 -10.40 9.65
N THR A 201 11.16 -11.12 10.67
CA THR A 201 12.22 -10.68 11.58
C THR A 201 13.44 -11.56 11.41
N LEU A 202 14.57 -10.95 11.08
CA LEU A 202 15.86 -11.59 10.87
C LEU A 202 16.76 -11.31 12.08
N GLY A 203 17.28 -12.35 12.69
CA GLY A 203 18.05 -12.27 13.93
C GLY A 203 17.20 -11.94 15.15
N ALA A 204 17.89 -11.68 16.26
CA ALA A 204 17.29 -11.26 17.52
C ALA A 204 18.09 -10.10 18.12
N SER A 205 17.42 -9.24 18.89
CA SER A 205 18.07 -8.19 19.66
C SER A 205 17.65 -8.30 21.12
N SER A 206 18.62 -8.51 22.02
CA SER A 206 18.39 -8.58 23.46
C SER A 206 19.23 -7.50 24.14
N GLY A 207 18.56 -6.53 24.77
CA GLY A 207 19.26 -5.37 25.34
C GLY A 207 20.09 -4.61 24.31
N GLY A 208 19.60 -4.51 23.06
CA GLY A 208 20.30 -3.90 21.92
C GLY A 208 21.53 -4.63 21.42
N THR A 209 21.86 -5.80 21.97
CA THR A 209 22.88 -6.68 21.40
C THR A 209 22.23 -7.57 20.36
N ALA A 210 22.63 -7.39 19.11
CA ALA A 210 22.22 -8.24 17.99
C ALA A 210 22.76 -9.67 18.13
N SER A 211 21.97 -10.65 17.69
CA SER A 211 22.33 -12.08 17.66
C SER A 211 21.51 -12.83 16.60
N GLY A 212 21.75 -14.13 16.45
CA GLY A 212 20.91 -14.99 15.60
C GLY A 212 21.42 -15.20 14.18
N TRP A 213 22.74 -15.11 13.97
CA TRP A 213 23.42 -15.54 12.75
C TRP A 213 24.72 -16.27 13.07
N ASP A 214 25.17 -17.10 12.14
CA ASP A 214 26.46 -17.77 12.18
C ASP A 214 27.52 -16.91 11.48
N ALA A 215 28.53 -16.49 12.22
CA ALA A 215 29.61 -15.62 11.72
C ALA A 215 30.49 -16.28 10.65
N SER A 216 30.54 -17.62 10.61
CA SER A 216 31.40 -18.39 9.69
C SER A 216 30.69 -18.72 8.38
N THR A 217 29.39 -19.02 8.45
CA THR A 217 28.60 -19.43 7.27
C THR A 217 27.71 -18.31 6.73
N GLY A 218 27.47 -17.26 7.51
CA GLY A 218 26.52 -16.19 7.19
C GLY A 218 25.05 -16.61 7.24
N HIS A 219 24.77 -17.83 7.70
CA HIS A 219 23.40 -18.32 7.81
C HIS A 219 22.66 -17.63 8.97
N ILE A 220 21.43 -17.19 8.76
CA ILE A 220 20.62 -16.56 9.80
C ILE A 220 19.91 -17.65 10.62
N SER A 221 20.48 -17.96 11.78
CA SER A 221 20.00 -19.04 12.65
C SER A 221 18.69 -18.71 13.40
N THR A 222 18.30 -17.44 13.48
CA THR A 222 17.09 -17.00 14.18
C THR A 222 16.23 -16.17 13.25
N VAL A 223 15.09 -16.71 12.85
CA VAL A 223 14.13 -16.04 11.97
C VAL A 223 12.72 -16.24 12.50
N THR A 224 11.97 -15.15 12.60
CA THR A 224 10.52 -15.18 12.85
C THR A 224 9.81 -14.80 11.56
N ASN A 225 9.05 -15.73 10.98
CA ASN A 225 8.40 -15.57 9.68
C ASN A 225 7.06 -16.30 9.62
N ASP A 226 6.20 -16.05 10.60
CA ASP A 226 4.88 -16.70 10.70
C ASP A 226 3.98 -16.38 9.50
N SER A 227 4.30 -15.32 8.76
CA SER A 227 3.59 -14.85 7.57
C SER A 227 4.09 -15.47 6.25
N GLY A 228 5.14 -16.29 6.30
CA GLY A 228 5.69 -17.00 5.14
C GLY A 228 6.17 -16.07 4.02
N ILE A 229 6.81 -14.94 4.36
CA ILE A 229 7.51 -14.09 3.38
C ILE A 229 8.69 -14.89 2.83
N GLU A 230 8.76 -15.04 1.50
CA GLU A 230 9.87 -15.75 0.87
C GLU A 230 11.14 -14.89 0.88
N TYR A 231 12.27 -15.48 1.26
CA TYR A 231 13.57 -14.82 1.22
C TYR A 231 14.68 -15.82 0.87
N THR A 232 15.82 -15.29 0.44
CA THR A 232 17.04 -16.06 0.17
C THR A 232 18.24 -15.39 0.82
N GLU A 233 19.12 -16.20 1.38
CA GLU A 233 20.37 -15.76 2.00
C GLU A 233 21.52 -15.90 0.99
N GLY A 234 22.52 -15.03 1.11
CA GLY A 234 23.68 -15.07 0.24
C GLY A 234 24.79 -14.14 0.70
N PHE A 235 25.78 -13.99 -0.17
CA PHE A 235 26.85 -13.04 -0.03
C PHE A 235 26.96 -12.19 -1.28
N ALA A 236 27.18 -10.91 -1.10
CA ALA A 236 27.52 -9.99 -2.18
C ALA A 236 28.79 -9.23 -1.82
N ILE A 237 29.48 -8.72 -2.85
CA ILE A 237 30.53 -7.73 -2.63
C ILE A 237 29.85 -6.47 -2.07
N LEU A 238 30.42 -5.91 -1.01
CA LEU A 238 30.01 -4.66 -0.39
C LEU A 238 30.12 -3.55 -1.43
N GLU A 239 28.99 -3.22 -2.04
CA GLU A 239 28.81 -1.92 -2.68
C GLU A 239 28.51 -0.91 -1.57
N SER A 240 29.55 -0.31 -0.98
CA SER A 240 29.34 0.84 -0.07
C SER A 240 28.56 1.93 -0.79
N GLY A 241 27.68 2.65 -0.10
CA GLY A 241 27.02 3.83 -0.67
C GLY A 241 28.00 4.85 -1.25
N LEU A 242 29.25 4.91 -0.75
CA LEU A 242 30.31 5.73 -1.34
C LEU A 242 30.73 5.29 -2.74
N PHE A 243 30.70 3.98 -3.05
CA PHE A 243 30.95 3.51 -4.40
C PHE A 243 29.79 3.84 -5.34
N ASP A 244 28.55 3.77 -4.87
CA ASP A 244 27.38 4.22 -5.64
C ASP A 244 27.45 5.74 -5.90
N GLN A 245 27.82 6.55 -4.90
CA GLN A 245 28.09 7.98 -5.08
C GLN A 245 29.21 8.24 -6.09
N LEU A 246 30.34 7.52 -6.00
CA LEU A 246 31.48 7.67 -6.90
C LEU A 246 31.08 7.33 -8.35
N ARG A 247 30.34 6.24 -8.54
CA ARG A 247 29.82 5.81 -9.83
C ARG A 247 28.89 6.88 -10.41
N ALA A 248 27.95 7.38 -9.62
CA ALA A 248 27.03 8.44 -10.04
C ALA A 248 27.77 9.73 -10.43
N ALA A 249 28.76 10.15 -9.63
CA ALA A 249 29.57 11.33 -9.93
C ALA A 249 30.37 11.16 -11.23
N ARG A 250 30.95 9.98 -11.49
CA ARG A 250 31.63 9.67 -12.76
C ARG A 250 30.69 9.68 -13.96
N VAL A 251 29.51 9.06 -13.84
CA VAL A 251 28.49 9.06 -14.90
C VAL A 251 28.02 10.47 -15.22
N ASN A 252 27.77 11.29 -14.20
CA ASN A 252 27.34 12.66 -14.41
C ASN A 252 28.48 13.58 -14.91
N LEU A 253 29.71 13.37 -14.47
CA LEU A 253 30.88 14.06 -15.02
C LEU A 253 30.97 13.83 -16.53
N GLU A 254 30.85 12.57 -16.99
CA GLU A 254 30.91 12.28 -18.42
C GLU A 254 29.72 12.88 -19.18
N ARG A 255 28.51 12.79 -18.61
CA ARG A 255 27.29 13.36 -19.19
C ARG A 255 27.39 14.86 -19.44
N TYR A 256 27.98 15.60 -18.49
CA TYR A 256 28.00 17.06 -18.53
C TYR A 256 29.35 17.65 -18.95
N ARG A 257 30.36 16.79 -19.22
CA ARG A 257 31.76 17.17 -19.46
C ARG A 257 31.94 18.30 -20.46
N THR A 258 31.16 18.28 -21.54
CA THR A 258 31.26 19.27 -22.63
C THR A 258 30.12 20.28 -22.65
N SER A 259 29.00 20.00 -21.97
CA SER A 259 27.77 20.77 -22.07
C SER A 259 27.54 21.72 -20.90
N ASN A 260 28.09 21.44 -19.72
CA ASN A 260 27.90 22.26 -18.53
C ASN A 260 29.17 22.27 -17.66
N THR A 261 29.88 23.39 -17.66
CA THR A 261 31.15 23.55 -16.94
C THR A 261 30.97 23.50 -15.42
N VAL A 262 29.86 24.04 -14.88
CA VAL A 262 29.57 24.03 -13.44
C VAL A 262 29.39 22.61 -12.94
N LEU A 263 28.59 21.80 -13.64
CA LEU A 263 28.38 20.40 -13.29
C LEU A 263 29.64 19.56 -13.47
N ARG A 264 30.40 19.79 -14.56
CA ARG A 264 31.69 19.14 -14.77
C ARG A 264 32.62 19.39 -13.57
N ASP A 265 32.81 20.64 -13.18
CA ASP A 265 33.74 21.01 -12.11
C ASP A 265 33.25 20.50 -10.76
N PHE A 266 31.92 20.56 -10.52
CA PHE A 266 31.28 19.99 -9.35
C PHE A 266 31.53 18.47 -9.23
N TYR A 267 31.17 17.69 -10.25
CA TYR A 267 31.33 16.24 -10.18
C TYR A 267 32.80 15.81 -10.16
N GLN A 268 33.71 16.58 -10.75
CA GLN A 268 35.14 16.34 -10.60
C GLN A 268 35.60 16.55 -9.15
N SER A 269 35.12 17.61 -8.47
CA SER A 269 35.40 17.83 -7.05
C SER A 269 34.79 16.75 -6.16
N GLU A 270 33.61 16.26 -6.51
CA GLU A 270 32.90 15.22 -5.78
C GLU A 270 33.58 13.86 -5.92
N ILE A 271 34.07 13.53 -7.12
CA ILE A 271 34.93 12.35 -7.33
C ILE A 271 36.15 12.42 -6.43
N ASN A 272 36.84 13.57 -6.35
CA ASN A 272 38.02 13.73 -5.49
C ASN A 272 37.67 13.58 -4.01
N ARG A 273 36.55 14.18 -3.57
CA ARG A 273 36.05 14.08 -2.18
C ARG A 273 35.73 12.64 -1.80
N ILE A 274 34.93 11.95 -2.60
CA ILE A 274 34.52 10.56 -2.35
C ILE A 274 35.72 9.62 -2.41
N SER A 275 36.62 9.85 -3.36
CA SER A 275 37.89 9.12 -3.49
C SER A 275 38.75 9.21 -2.23
N ALA A 276 38.91 10.42 -1.69
CA ALA A 276 39.64 10.63 -0.44
C ALA A 276 38.93 9.96 0.75
N GLU A 277 37.59 10.00 0.80
CA GLU A 277 36.80 9.35 1.84
C GLU A 277 36.92 7.82 1.80
N LEU A 278 36.87 7.22 0.62
CA LEU A 278 37.06 5.78 0.41
C LEU A 278 38.44 5.31 0.89
N LEU A 279 39.50 6.09 0.60
CA LEU A 279 40.86 5.81 1.07
C LEU A 279 40.98 5.97 2.59
N ALA A 280 40.41 7.03 3.15
CA ALA A 280 40.44 7.29 4.60
C ALA A 280 39.70 6.21 5.40
N LYS A 281 38.62 5.65 4.84
CA LYS A 281 37.87 4.53 5.43
C LYS A 281 38.48 3.15 5.12
N GLY A 282 39.57 3.09 4.36
CA GLY A 282 40.23 1.84 3.98
C GLY A 282 39.41 0.94 3.04
N LEU A 283 38.34 1.48 2.45
CA LEU A 283 37.42 0.79 1.54
C LEU A 283 37.96 0.70 0.12
N ALA A 284 39.05 1.41 -0.18
CA ALA A 284 39.70 1.38 -1.47
C ALA A 284 41.21 1.50 -1.35
N VAL A 285 41.92 1.16 -2.43
CA VAL A 285 43.37 1.30 -2.57
C VAL A 285 43.65 2.22 -3.75
N GLN A 286 44.62 3.11 -3.59
CA GLN A 286 45.11 3.95 -4.68
C GLN A 286 46.16 3.17 -5.47
N GLU A 287 45.93 3.03 -6.77
CA GLU A 287 46.84 2.38 -7.70
C GLU A 287 47.97 3.33 -8.11
N SER A 288 49.03 2.77 -8.70
CA SER A 288 50.21 3.53 -9.15
C SER A 288 49.91 4.60 -10.23
N ASP A 289 48.80 4.48 -10.95
CA ASP A 289 48.31 5.45 -11.94
C ASP A 289 47.42 6.55 -11.34
N GLY A 290 47.20 6.53 -10.02
CA GLY A 290 46.32 7.45 -9.30
C GLY A 290 44.85 7.07 -9.33
N SER A 291 44.45 5.98 -10.00
CA SER A 291 43.09 5.44 -9.93
C SER A 291 42.83 4.77 -8.57
N ILE A 292 41.56 4.52 -8.26
CA ILE A 292 41.14 3.91 -7.00
C ILE A 292 40.36 2.64 -7.30
N THR A 293 40.82 1.54 -6.71
CA THR A 293 40.20 0.21 -6.81
C THR A 293 39.54 -0.13 -5.49
N ALA A 294 38.31 -0.66 -5.54
CA ALA A 294 37.59 -1.09 -4.36
C ALA A 294 38.30 -2.28 -3.68
N ARG A 295 38.35 -2.26 -2.34
CA ARG A 295 38.70 -3.47 -1.59
C ARG A 295 37.48 -4.38 -1.58
N GLU A 296 37.58 -5.56 -2.20
CA GLU A 296 36.51 -6.56 -2.16
C GLU A 296 36.26 -7.00 -0.71
N GLN A 297 35.13 -6.58 -0.15
CA GLN A 297 34.63 -7.06 1.14
C GLN A 297 33.32 -7.78 0.87
N TYR A 298 33.19 -9.03 1.30
CA TYR A 298 31.91 -9.73 1.18
C TYR A 298 31.00 -9.37 2.37
N VAL A 299 29.76 -9.01 2.08
CA VAL A 299 28.70 -8.83 3.07
C VAL A 299 27.62 -9.88 2.90
N MET A 300 27.05 -10.28 4.02
CA MET A 300 25.85 -11.09 4.05
C MET A 300 24.70 -10.32 3.38
N THR A 301 23.83 -11.04 2.69
CA THR A 301 22.65 -10.46 2.05
C THR A 301 21.43 -11.30 2.34
N VAL A 302 20.29 -10.64 2.56
CA VAL A 302 18.98 -11.26 2.54
C VAL A 302 18.16 -10.62 1.43
N THR A 303 17.81 -11.41 0.44
CA THR A 303 16.94 -10.98 -0.65
C THR A 303 15.52 -11.45 -0.38
N VAL A 304 14.62 -10.51 -0.12
CA VAL A 304 13.20 -10.74 0.08
C VAL A 304 12.49 -10.70 -1.25
N ARG A 305 11.80 -11.80 -1.58
CA ARG A 305 11.03 -11.97 -2.82
C ARG A 305 9.81 -11.04 -2.84
N PRO A 306 9.24 -10.78 -4.04
CA PRO A 306 8.04 -9.96 -4.15
C PRO A 306 6.93 -10.45 -3.23
N THR A 307 6.41 -9.54 -2.42
CA THR A 307 5.46 -9.87 -1.34
C THR A 307 4.19 -9.02 -1.46
N THR A 308 3.04 -9.68 -1.46
CA THR A 308 1.73 -9.01 -1.42
C THR A 308 1.10 -9.17 -0.04
N ALA A 309 0.50 -8.09 0.45
CA ALA A 309 -0.34 -8.06 1.65
C ALA A 309 -1.68 -7.41 1.30
N GLN A 310 -2.78 -8.13 1.47
CA GLN A 310 -4.13 -7.67 1.13
C GLN A 310 -5.11 -8.03 2.24
N ALA A 311 -6.05 -7.11 2.53
CA ALA A 311 -7.13 -7.37 3.47
C ALA A 311 -8.41 -7.90 2.81
N GLY A 312 -8.54 -7.74 1.48
CA GLY A 312 -9.77 -8.08 0.75
C GLY A 312 -10.98 -7.27 1.19
N ILE A 313 -12.12 -7.53 0.56
CA ILE A 313 -13.41 -6.92 0.89
C ILE A 313 -14.49 -7.96 1.14
N ILE A 314 -15.53 -7.57 1.88
CA ILE A 314 -16.80 -8.31 1.91
C ILE A 314 -17.75 -7.61 0.93
N ASP A 315 -18.05 -8.22 -0.22
CA ASP A 315 -19.03 -7.71 -1.19
C ASP A 315 -20.29 -8.57 -1.13
N ILE A 316 -21.43 -7.96 -0.81
CA ILE A 316 -22.72 -8.60 -0.66
C ILE A 316 -23.67 -8.01 -1.69
N ARG A 317 -24.36 -8.87 -2.42
CA ARG A 317 -25.36 -8.49 -3.41
C ARG A 317 -26.65 -9.26 -3.18
N GLY A 318 -27.76 -8.53 -3.06
CA GLY A 318 -29.09 -9.08 -2.77
C GLY A 318 -30.10 -7.99 -2.43
N ASP A 319 -31.36 -8.37 -2.21
CA ASP A 319 -32.42 -7.46 -1.76
C ASP A 319 -32.34 -7.16 -0.26
N ALA A 320 -31.80 -8.09 0.52
CA ALA A 320 -31.60 -7.89 1.95
C ALA A 320 -30.35 -8.59 2.48
N LEU A 321 -29.62 -7.86 3.33
CA LEU A 321 -28.59 -8.39 4.23
C LEU A 321 -29.12 -8.34 5.67
N THR A 322 -29.25 -9.50 6.30
CA THR A 322 -29.77 -9.65 7.67
C THR A 322 -28.81 -10.43 8.55
N GLY A 323 -29.02 -10.36 9.86
CA GLY A 323 -28.35 -11.22 10.84
C GLY A 323 -27.82 -10.47 12.06
N THR A 324 -27.21 -11.24 12.96
CA THR A 324 -26.63 -10.78 14.24
C THR A 324 -25.14 -11.07 14.36
N GLY A 325 -24.52 -11.53 13.27
CA GLY A 325 -23.15 -11.97 13.22
C GLY A 325 -22.11 -10.84 13.27
N THR A 326 -20.91 -11.16 12.77
CA THR A 326 -19.80 -10.22 12.65
C THR A 326 -19.36 -10.12 11.20
N LEU A 327 -19.24 -8.89 10.69
CA LEU A 327 -18.66 -8.59 9.38
C LEU A 327 -17.30 -7.93 9.60
N ASN A 328 -16.20 -8.63 9.30
CA ASN A 328 -14.86 -8.18 9.61
C ASN A 328 -13.99 -8.08 8.35
N ALA A 329 -13.92 -6.89 7.75
CA ALA A 329 -13.05 -6.56 6.62
C ALA A 329 -12.15 -5.35 6.93
N PRO A 330 -11.09 -5.52 7.75
CA PRO A 330 -10.22 -4.43 8.21
C PRO A 330 -9.46 -3.72 7.10
N ARG A 331 -9.05 -2.47 7.34
CA ARG A 331 -8.26 -1.65 6.41
C ARG A 331 -6.76 -1.58 6.74
N ASP A 332 -6.27 -2.46 7.61
CA ASP A 332 -4.95 -2.41 8.28
C ASP A 332 -3.89 -3.33 7.70
N ALA A 333 -3.94 -3.64 6.39
CA ALA A 333 -2.92 -4.49 5.77
C ALA A 333 -1.51 -3.91 5.97
N GLY A 334 -0.55 -4.75 6.34
CA GLY A 334 0.79 -4.29 6.66
C GLY A 334 1.88 -5.27 6.28
N VAL A 335 3.06 -4.74 5.96
CA VAL A 335 4.30 -5.51 5.79
C VAL A 335 5.38 -4.92 6.67
N THR A 336 5.90 -5.72 7.60
CA THR A 336 6.98 -5.32 8.50
C THR A 336 8.19 -6.24 8.30
N ILE A 337 9.30 -5.68 7.85
CA ILE A 337 10.57 -6.39 7.73
C ILE A 337 11.56 -5.76 8.70
N LEU A 338 12.00 -6.54 9.67
CA LEU A 338 12.93 -6.14 10.72
C LEU A 338 14.20 -6.97 10.62
N ASN A 339 15.33 -6.30 10.53
CA ASN A 339 16.62 -6.94 10.41
C ASN A 339 17.56 -6.48 11.52
N HIS A 340 17.87 -7.42 12.41
CA HIS A 340 18.84 -7.25 13.49
C HIS A 340 20.23 -7.80 13.12
N THR A 341 20.40 -8.39 11.94
CA THR A 341 21.65 -9.03 11.50
C THR A 341 22.52 -8.06 10.70
N PRO A 342 23.83 -8.34 10.52
CA PRO A 342 24.68 -7.56 9.63
C PRO A 342 24.39 -7.75 8.12
N ALA A 343 23.35 -8.50 7.75
CA ALA A 343 23.03 -8.73 6.36
C ALA A 343 22.39 -7.49 5.70
N ARG A 344 22.84 -7.14 4.50
CA ARG A 344 22.16 -6.17 3.62
C ARG A 344 20.77 -6.68 3.28
N LEU A 345 19.77 -5.82 3.43
CA LEU A 345 18.39 -6.16 3.07
C LEU A 345 18.13 -5.74 1.62
N ILE A 346 17.86 -6.70 0.74
CA ILE A 346 17.50 -6.48 -0.66
C ILE A 346 16.02 -6.80 -0.85
N LEU A 347 15.24 -5.85 -1.36
CA LEU A 347 13.82 -6.05 -1.64
C LEU A 347 13.55 -6.11 -3.13
N GLU A 348 12.88 -7.17 -3.57
CA GLU A 348 12.44 -7.38 -4.96
C GLU A 348 11.02 -6.86 -5.23
N GLY A 349 10.32 -6.32 -4.22
CA GLY A 349 9.06 -5.61 -4.37
C GLY A 349 8.05 -5.88 -3.26
N ILE A 350 7.21 -4.89 -2.95
CA ILE A 350 6.12 -5.04 -1.98
C ILE A 350 4.86 -4.38 -2.52
N THR A 351 3.76 -5.11 -2.55
CA THR A 351 2.47 -4.60 -3.01
C THR A 351 1.41 -4.72 -1.93
N ILE A 352 0.86 -3.58 -1.53
CA ILE A 352 -0.43 -3.49 -0.87
C ILE A 352 -1.41 -2.93 -1.90
N PRO A 353 -2.46 -3.69 -2.30
CA PRO A 353 -3.46 -3.22 -3.24
C PRO A 353 -4.13 -1.94 -2.76
N GLU A 354 -4.71 -1.21 -3.70
CA GLU A 354 -5.39 0.04 -3.38
C GLU A 354 -6.65 -0.14 -2.53
N GLN A 355 -7.42 -1.17 -2.84
CA GLN A 355 -8.63 -1.50 -2.10
C GLN A 355 -8.26 -2.50 -1.01
N VAL A 356 -8.33 -2.04 0.23
CA VAL A 356 -7.99 -2.82 1.42
C VAL A 356 -9.13 -2.65 2.40
N GLY A 357 -9.87 -3.72 2.64
CA GLY A 357 -10.96 -3.73 3.62
C GLY A 357 -12.22 -3.00 3.15
N GLY A 358 -13.27 -3.17 3.93
CA GLY A 358 -14.59 -2.63 3.67
C GLY A 358 -15.65 -3.71 3.48
N VAL A 359 -16.86 -3.38 3.93
CA VAL A 359 -18.07 -4.15 3.70
C VAL A 359 -18.93 -3.35 2.73
N PHE A 360 -19.39 -4.00 1.67
CA PHE A 360 -20.20 -3.39 0.62
C PHE A 360 -21.50 -4.15 0.45
N LEU A 361 -22.60 -3.42 0.31
CA LEU A 361 -23.90 -3.97 -0.02
C LEU A 361 -24.39 -3.32 -1.32
N ASN A 362 -24.57 -4.14 -2.36
CA ASN A 362 -24.95 -3.69 -3.70
C ASN A 362 -24.04 -2.59 -4.29
N GLY A 363 -22.76 -2.57 -3.87
CA GLY A 363 -21.76 -1.59 -4.29
C GLY A 363 -21.59 -0.40 -3.35
N ASP A 364 -22.51 -0.18 -2.40
CA ASP A 364 -22.40 0.90 -1.42
C ASP A 364 -21.67 0.42 -0.17
N ALA A 365 -20.73 1.24 0.33
CA ALA A 365 -20.01 0.93 1.57
C ALA A 365 -20.95 1.03 2.77
N VAL A 366 -20.96 0.02 3.63
CA VAL A 366 -21.77 -0.02 4.85
C VAL A 366 -20.88 -0.10 6.09
N LEU A 367 -21.06 0.84 7.01
CA LEU A 367 -20.25 0.97 8.23
C LEU A 367 -21.02 0.62 9.51
N ASP A 368 -22.35 0.62 9.43
CA ASP A 368 -23.24 0.35 10.54
C ASP A 368 -24.54 -0.34 10.06
N ASN A 369 -25.34 -0.81 11.03
CA ASN A 369 -26.61 -1.46 10.76
C ASN A 369 -27.66 -0.52 10.13
N ALA A 370 -27.56 0.79 10.34
CA ALA A 370 -28.50 1.76 9.80
C ALA A 370 -28.31 1.92 8.28
N ALA A 371 -27.06 1.98 7.81
CA ALA A 371 -26.70 2.00 6.40
C ALA A 371 -27.18 0.74 5.68
N ILE A 372 -27.02 -0.45 6.28
CA ILE A 372 -27.54 -1.71 5.73
C ILE A 372 -29.07 -1.65 5.64
N THR A 373 -29.74 -1.23 6.72
CA THR A 373 -31.21 -1.18 6.77
C THR A 373 -31.79 -0.20 5.74
N ALA A 374 -31.08 0.89 5.41
CA ALA A 374 -31.49 1.85 4.40
C ALA A 374 -31.43 1.29 2.96
N ILE A 375 -30.53 0.33 2.69
CA ILE A 375 -30.38 -0.31 1.38
C ILE A 375 -31.32 -1.52 1.24
N ASN A 376 -31.58 -2.25 2.32
CA ASN A 376 -32.51 -3.38 2.34
C ASN A 376 -33.92 -2.97 1.90
N ILE A 377 -34.65 -3.89 1.26
CA ILE A 377 -36.06 -3.67 0.95
C ILE A 377 -36.91 -3.54 2.24
N PRO A 378 -37.97 -2.70 2.27
CA PRO A 378 -38.68 -2.33 3.51
C PRO A 378 -39.39 -3.47 4.28
N GLU A 379 -39.62 -4.62 3.63
CA GLU A 379 -40.41 -5.72 4.19
C GLU A 379 -39.57 -6.75 4.97
N GLN A 380 -38.25 -6.53 5.11
CA GLN A 380 -37.33 -7.49 5.71
C GLN A 380 -36.89 -7.10 7.13
N SER A 381 -36.46 -8.10 7.91
CA SER A 381 -35.96 -7.90 9.28
C SER A 381 -34.75 -6.95 9.29
N ALA A 382 -34.69 -6.05 10.27
CA ALA A 382 -33.58 -5.10 10.40
C ALA A 382 -32.23 -5.81 10.62
N ALA A 383 -31.17 -5.28 10.03
CA ALA A 383 -29.81 -5.75 10.28
C ALA A 383 -29.42 -5.44 11.74
N ALA A 384 -28.81 -6.41 12.44
CA ALA A 384 -28.48 -6.31 13.85
C ALA A 384 -27.09 -6.90 14.16
N PHE A 385 -26.13 -6.70 13.24
CA PHE A 385 -24.77 -7.20 13.37
C PHE A 385 -24.12 -6.68 14.65
N ALA A 386 -23.47 -7.60 15.38
CA ALA A 386 -22.75 -7.28 16.61
C ALA A 386 -21.54 -6.39 16.34
N THR A 387 -20.87 -6.58 15.20
CA THR A 387 -19.71 -5.79 14.79
C THR A 387 -19.62 -5.71 13.28
N ILE A 388 -19.37 -4.51 12.77
CA ILE A 388 -19.04 -4.23 11.37
C ILE A 388 -17.67 -3.54 11.39
N THR A 389 -16.69 -4.12 10.71
CA THR A 389 -15.34 -3.56 10.59
C THR A 389 -15.03 -3.34 9.11
N PRO A 390 -14.71 -2.10 8.70
CA PRO A 390 -14.60 -0.90 9.52
C PRO A 390 -15.97 -0.36 9.96
N SER A 391 -16.03 0.24 11.15
CA SER A 391 -17.25 0.88 11.70
C SER A 391 -17.31 2.40 11.47
N THR A 392 -16.26 2.96 10.87
CA THR A 392 -16.16 4.39 10.55
C THR A 392 -15.42 4.57 9.24
N ASP A 393 -15.62 5.71 8.58
CA ASP A 393 -14.82 6.09 7.41
C ASP A 393 -13.36 6.43 7.76
N SER A 394 -13.06 6.65 9.05
CA SER A 394 -11.71 6.98 9.50
C SER A 394 -10.72 5.85 9.18
N GLN A 395 -9.58 6.24 8.63
CA GLN A 395 -8.42 5.39 8.34
C GLN A 395 -7.64 4.99 9.61
N ALA A 396 -8.34 4.67 10.71
CA ALA A 396 -7.69 4.13 11.91
C ALA A 396 -7.13 2.74 11.55
N GLY A 397 -5.80 2.61 11.57
CA GLY A 397 -5.10 1.45 11.04
C GLY A 397 -4.96 1.49 9.51
N ALA A 398 -4.51 2.61 8.93
CA ALA A 398 -4.19 2.67 7.50
C ALA A 398 -3.08 1.66 7.13
N PRO A 399 -3.03 1.16 5.89
CA PRO A 399 -2.02 0.20 5.50
C PRO A 399 -0.59 0.75 5.64
N ALA A 400 0.37 -0.09 6.04
CA ALA A 400 1.73 0.36 6.31
C ALA A 400 2.79 -0.64 5.86
N ILE A 401 3.85 -0.14 5.23
CA ILE A 401 5.06 -0.90 4.93
C ILE A 401 6.19 -0.32 5.77
N SER A 402 6.85 -1.15 6.58
CA SER A 402 7.97 -0.76 7.44
C SER A 402 9.16 -1.66 7.21
N LEU A 403 10.29 -1.07 6.85
CA LEU A 403 11.59 -1.71 6.68
C LEU A 403 12.55 -1.13 7.70
N THR A 404 13.13 -1.97 8.54
CA THR A 404 14.01 -1.49 9.61
C THR A 404 15.25 -2.36 9.72
N ASN A 405 16.42 -1.78 9.47
CA ASN A 405 17.72 -2.34 9.86
C ASN A 405 18.16 -1.69 11.16
N THR A 406 18.35 -2.47 12.23
CA THR A 406 18.79 -1.96 13.54
C THR A 406 20.22 -2.32 13.88
N PHE A 407 20.88 -3.17 13.09
CA PHE A 407 22.27 -3.54 13.35
C PHE A 407 23.18 -2.34 13.07
N ASP A 408 24.07 -2.04 14.00
CA ASP A 408 25.09 -1.01 13.86
C ASP A 408 26.47 -1.61 14.07
N GLY A 409 27.25 -1.69 12.99
CA GLY A 409 28.59 -2.26 12.99
C GLY A 409 29.59 -1.48 13.85
N THR A 410 29.32 -0.21 14.15
CA THR A 410 30.21 0.63 14.98
C THR A 410 30.10 0.32 16.47
N THR A 411 28.96 -0.23 16.91
CA THR A 411 28.72 -0.61 18.30
C THR A 411 28.85 -2.12 18.54
N TRP A 412 29.09 -2.90 17.48
CA TRP A 412 29.30 -4.34 17.56
C TRP A 412 30.58 -4.69 18.32
N THR A 413 30.45 -5.54 19.33
CA THR A 413 31.57 -5.99 20.20
C THR A 413 31.74 -7.51 20.22
N GLY A 414 30.95 -8.24 19.42
CA GLY A 414 31.03 -9.69 19.33
C GLY A 414 32.12 -10.18 18.38
N ALA A 415 32.11 -11.47 18.06
CA ALA A 415 33.06 -12.06 17.12
C ALA A 415 32.80 -11.60 15.69
N GLY A 416 33.87 -11.29 14.95
CA GLY A 416 33.81 -10.78 13.58
C GLY A 416 33.66 -9.26 13.49
N THR A 417 34.03 -8.71 12.33
CA THR A 417 33.86 -7.29 12.01
C THR A 417 32.88 -7.18 10.86
N TYR A 418 31.79 -6.46 11.09
CA TYR A 418 30.73 -6.29 10.10
C TYR A 418 30.53 -4.81 9.79
N PRO A 419 30.36 -4.43 8.52
CA PRO A 419 29.85 -3.10 8.20
C PRO A 419 28.38 -2.99 8.65
N THR A 420 27.92 -1.76 8.85
CA THR A 420 26.50 -1.48 9.09
C THR A 420 25.70 -1.80 7.82
N PRO A 421 24.64 -2.63 7.88
CA PRO A 421 23.89 -3.06 6.71
C PRO A 421 23.02 -1.95 6.15
N ASP A 422 22.89 -1.95 4.83
CA ASP A 422 22.04 -1.04 4.09
C ASP A 422 20.70 -1.71 3.68
N ILE A 423 19.76 -0.87 3.25
CA ILE A 423 18.50 -1.29 2.62
C ILE A 423 18.58 -0.95 1.14
N LEU A 424 18.45 -1.97 0.29
CA LEU A 424 18.41 -1.82 -1.17
C LEU A 424 17.04 -2.25 -1.70
N VAL A 425 16.31 -1.35 -2.32
CA VAL A 425 15.04 -1.65 -2.99
C VAL A 425 15.27 -1.73 -4.50
N THR A 426 15.06 -2.92 -5.06
CA THR A 426 15.27 -3.25 -6.48
C THR A 426 14.00 -3.50 -7.27
N GLY A 427 12.88 -3.77 -6.60
CA GLY A 427 11.57 -3.87 -7.23
C GLY A 427 10.56 -2.88 -6.67
N ASP A 428 9.47 -2.68 -7.41
CA ASP A 428 8.50 -1.64 -7.11
C ASP A 428 7.79 -1.86 -5.76
N VAL A 429 7.56 -0.76 -5.05
CA VAL A 429 6.80 -0.73 -3.80
C VAL A 429 5.56 0.13 -3.98
N THR A 430 4.38 -0.45 -3.72
CA THR A 430 3.09 0.22 -3.86
C THR A 430 2.25 0.12 -2.60
N ASN A 431 1.82 1.27 -2.06
CA ASN A 431 0.90 1.41 -0.95
C ASN A 431 0.16 2.76 -1.02
N TYR A 432 -0.62 2.98 -2.09
CA TYR A 432 -1.30 4.26 -2.33
C TYR A 432 -2.28 4.67 -1.24
N SER A 433 -2.80 3.72 -0.46
CA SER A 433 -3.72 3.98 0.65
C SER A 433 -3.02 4.22 1.99
N GLY A 434 -1.69 4.19 2.02
CA GLY A 434 -0.93 4.04 3.26
C GLY A 434 0.48 4.61 3.26
N SER A 435 1.25 4.29 4.29
CA SER A 435 2.62 4.77 4.47
C SER A 435 3.68 3.74 4.03
N PHE A 436 4.83 4.25 3.62
CA PHE A 436 6.05 3.50 3.45
C PHE A 436 7.16 4.13 4.31
N THR A 437 7.79 3.32 5.15
CA THR A 437 8.86 3.74 6.05
C THR A 437 10.07 2.83 5.86
N ALA A 438 11.24 3.42 5.60
CA ALA A 438 12.52 2.72 5.62
C ALA A 438 13.46 3.41 6.62
N ILE A 439 13.94 2.66 7.60
CA ILE A 439 14.87 3.14 8.62
C ILE A 439 16.08 2.21 8.62
N SER A 440 17.28 2.78 8.47
CA SER A 440 18.52 2.03 8.47
C SER A 440 19.57 2.78 9.28
N GLU A 441 20.33 2.07 10.12
CA GLU A 441 21.59 2.60 10.67
C GLU A 441 22.63 2.83 9.56
N GLY A 442 22.54 2.10 8.45
CA GLY A 442 23.40 2.24 7.27
C GLY A 442 22.78 3.12 6.19
N ASP A 443 23.10 2.81 4.94
CA ASP A 443 22.57 3.50 3.77
C ASP A 443 21.14 3.01 3.42
N VAL A 444 20.40 3.83 2.68
CA VAL A 444 19.13 3.44 2.03
C VAL A 444 19.19 3.77 0.54
N ILE A 445 18.92 2.77 -0.30
CA ILE A 445 19.10 2.84 -1.74
C ILE A 445 17.83 2.42 -2.47
N TYR A 446 17.31 3.27 -3.35
CA TYR A 446 16.16 2.98 -4.21
C TYR A 446 16.58 2.94 -5.67
N ARG A 447 16.41 1.76 -6.29
CA ARG A 447 16.60 1.52 -7.74
C ARG A 447 15.28 1.16 -8.44
N ALA A 448 14.16 1.26 -7.72
CA ALA A 448 12.81 1.01 -8.22
C ALA A 448 11.80 2.00 -7.63
N SER A 449 10.57 2.03 -8.18
CA SER A 449 9.57 3.03 -7.80
C SER A 449 9.03 2.79 -6.40
N ILE A 450 8.95 3.85 -5.59
CA ILE A 450 8.25 3.84 -4.30
C ILE A 450 7.01 4.72 -4.42
N ARG A 451 5.82 4.13 -4.31
CA ARG A 451 4.53 4.81 -4.47
C ARG A 451 3.65 4.55 -3.25
N ALA A 452 3.66 5.48 -2.31
CA ALA A 452 2.83 5.43 -1.10
C ALA A 452 2.24 6.80 -0.81
N ALA A 453 1.12 6.89 -0.09
CA ALA A 453 0.52 8.17 0.27
C ALA A 453 1.50 9.03 1.09
N ASN A 454 2.26 8.40 1.98
CA ASN A 454 3.33 9.03 2.75
C ASN A 454 4.60 8.19 2.66
N ILE A 455 5.74 8.84 2.43
CA ILE A 455 7.05 8.20 2.37
C ILE A 455 7.95 8.82 3.45
N THR A 456 8.57 7.96 4.25
CA THR A 456 9.59 8.33 5.24
C THR A 456 10.81 7.46 5.03
N THR A 457 11.98 8.08 4.90
CA THR A 457 13.26 7.39 4.74
C THR A 457 14.29 8.03 5.66
N ILE A 458 14.85 7.24 6.55
CA ILE A 458 15.85 7.68 7.53
C ILE A 458 17.05 6.74 7.41
N ALA A 459 18.17 7.28 6.94
CA ALA A 459 19.45 6.61 6.90
C ALA A 459 20.40 7.23 7.93
N GLY A 460 21.13 6.39 8.65
CA GLY A 460 22.31 6.82 9.42
C GLY A 460 23.50 7.16 8.52
N GLY A 461 23.54 6.56 7.32
CA GLY A 461 24.47 6.91 6.25
C GLY A 461 23.84 7.80 5.19
N SER A 462 23.94 7.39 3.93
CA SER A 462 23.47 8.13 2.76
C SER A 462 22.14 7.60 2.24
N VAL A 463 21.38 8.47 1.57
CA VAL A 463 20.23 8.06 0.77
C VAL A 463 20.55 8.23 -0.71
N PHE A 464 20.43 7.16 -1.48
CA PHE A 464 20.68 7.14 -2.92
C PHE A 464 19.43 6.70 -3.68
N ILE A 465 18.96 7.54 -4.60
CA ILE A 465 17.79 7.27 -5.43
C ILE A 465 18.21 7.44 -6.88
N ASP A 466 18.08 6.38 -7.67
CA ASP A 466 18.61 6.38 -9.04
C ASP A 466 17.74 5.60 -10.02
N GLY A 467 17.69 6.08 -11.26
CA GLY A 467 17.00 5.41 -12.37
C GLY A 467 15.46 5.46 -12.31
N LEU A 468 14.86 6.25 -11.41
CA LEU A 468 13.41 6.34 -11.27
C LEU A 468 12.79 7.28 -12.32
N THR A 469 11.60 6.92 -12.82
CA THR A 469 10.79 7.82 -13.66
C THR A 469 10.28 9.02 -12.86
N SER A 470 9.87 8.80 -11.62
CA SER A 470 9.38 9.84 -10.74
C SER A 470 9.64 9.49 -9.29
N TYR A 471 10.01 10.48 -8.47
CA TYR A 471 10.12 10.34 -7.03
C TYR A 471 9.46 11.52 -6.32
N SER A 472 8.55 11.23 -5.38
CA SER A 472 7.93 12.24 -4.53
C SER A 472 8.44 12.10 -3.11
N VAL A 473 9.14 13.12 -2.62
CA VAL A 473 9.87 13.09 -1.34
C VAL A 473 8.96 12.76 -0.16
N GLY A 474 7.81 13.42 -0.08
CA GLY A 474 6.85 13.29 1.01
C GLY A 474 5.70 12.31 0.73
N GLY A 475 5.78 11.50 -0.33
CA GLY A 475 4.71 10.60 -0.78
C GLY A 475 3.97 11.07 -2.02
N ASP A 476 3.23 10.15 -2.63
CA ASP A 476 2.51 10.33 -3.89
C ASP A 476 1.26 11.20 -3.70
N PRO A 477 1.11 12.31 -4.45
CA PRO A 477 -0.09 13.15 -4.40
C PRO A 477 -1.40 12.38 -4.60
N TYR A 478 -1.43 11.38 -5.49
CA TYR A 478 -2.62 10.55 -5.71
C TYR A 478 -3.05 9.84 -4.43
N GLY A 479 -2.10 9.22 -3.72
CA GLY A 479 -2.39 8.52 -2.47
C GLY A 479 -2.91 9.45 -1.37
N LYS A 480 -2.35 10.67 -1.27
CA LYS A 480 -2.84 11.70 -0.32
C LYS A 480 -4.28 12.11 -0.64
N LEU A 481 -4.56 12.40 -1.90
CA LEU A 481 -5.87 12.88 -2.34
C LEU A 481 -6.97 11.82 -2.25
N LYS A 482 -6.63 10.52 -2.20
CA LYS A 482 -7.59 9.43 -2.02
C LYS A 482 -8.39 9.54 -0.72
N THR A 483 -7.86 10.25 0.28
CA THR A 483 -8.59 10.55 1.52
C THR A 483 -9.75 11.55 1.30
N LEU A 484 -9.75 12.26 0.18
CA LEU A 484 -10.72 13.30 -0.16
C LEU A 484 -11.66 12.83 -1.28
N GLY A 485 -12.58 11.94 -0.93
CA GLY A 485 -13.68 11.50 -1.79
C GLY A 485 -13.75 9.98 -1.98
N ASN A 486 -14.86 9.53 -2.59
CA ASN A 486 -15.15 8.12 -2.85
C ASN A 486 -15.05 7.75 -4.34
N GLY A 487 -14.49 8.64 -5.18
CA GLY A 487 -14.40 8.46 -6.63
C GLY A 487 -15.72 8.61 -7.41
N ILE A 488 -16.84 8.85 -6.72
CA ILE A 488 -18.18 9.00 -7.31
C ILE A 488 -18.71 10.42 -7.12
N ALA A 489 -18.51 11.00 -5.93
CA ALA A 489 -18.98 12.34 -5.59
C ALA A 489 -18.11 13.45 -6.22
N ALA A 490 -18.70 14.63 -6.42
CA ALA A 490 -18.00 15.80 -6.93
C ALA A 490 -16.80 16.16 -6.03
N TYR A 491 -15.66 16.37 -6.66
CA TYR A 491 -14.38 16.55 -5.98
C TYR A 491 -14.23 17.95 -5.34
N ASN A 492 -13.86 18.01 -4.07
CA ASN A 492 -13.62 19.28 -3.37
C ASN A 492 -12.20 19.80 -3.64
N THR A 493 -12.10 20.73 -4.60
CA THR A 493 -10.82 21.31 -5.02
C THR A 493 -10.12 22.11 -3.91
N THR A 494 -10.88 22.82 -3.05
CA THR A 494 -10.28 23.60 -1.95
C THR A 494 -9.65 22.70 -0.90
N ALA A 495 -10.33 21.61 -0.52
CA ALA A 495 -9.78 20.64 0.42
C ALA A 495 -8.51 19.98 -0.13
N ALA A 496 -8.50 19.69 -1.44
CA ALA A 496 -7.35 19.11 -2.13
C ALA A 496 -6.12 20.03 -2.09
N ILE A 497 -6.30 21.30 -2.44
CA ILE A 497 -5.22 22.30 -2.40
C ILE A 497 -4.69 22.41 -0.97
N ASN A 498 -5.57 22.58 0.01
CA ASN A 498 -5.18 22.69 1.42
C ASN A 498 -4.38 21.47 1.90
N LEU A 499 -4.75 20.26 1.48
CA LEU A 499 -4.04 19.03 1.84
C LEU A 499 -2.66 18.96 1.19
N LEU A 500 -2.54 19.33 -0.09
CA LEU A 500 -1.27 19.26 -0.82
C LEU A 500 -0.29 20.38 -0.43
N THR A 501 -0.78 21.57 -0.06
CA THR A 501 0.04 22.71 0.35
C THR A 501 0.24 22.79 1.86
N ALA A 502 -0.24 21.81 2.63
CA ALA A 502 0.03 21.74 4.06
C ALA A 502 1.53 21.64 4.32
N ASN A 503 2.03 22.40 5.30
CA ASN A 503 3.44 22.33 5.68
C ASN A 503 3.75 20.95 6.28
N PRO A 504 4.75 20.23 5.77
CA PRO A 504 5.17 18.97 6.36
C PRO A 504 5.70 19.22 7.79
N SER A 505 5.24 18.41 8.74
CA SER A 505 5.65 18.51 10.15
C SER A 505 6.85 17.62 10.50
N SER A 506 7.11 16.57 9.72
CA SER A 506 8.18 15.61 9.92
C SER A 506 9.12 15.55 8.73
N VAL A 507 10.36 15.10 8.99
CA VAL A 507 11.35 14.85 7.95
C VAL A 507 10.94 13.63 7.14
N SER A 508 10.84 13.80 5.82
CA SER A 508 10.48 12.72 4.91
C SER A 508 11.70 11.95 4.41
N LEU A 509 12.83 12.65 4.26
CA LEU A 509 14.09 12.08 3.75
C LEU A 509 15.26 12.61 4.59
N LEU A 510 15.91 11.73 5.34
CA LEU A 510 17.05 12.05 6.22
C LEU A 510 18.25 11.16 5.88
N GLY A 511 19.43 11.76 5.75
CA GLY A 511 20.71 11.08 5.65
C GLY A 511 21.87 12.06 5.63
N ASP A 512 23.09 11.58 5.78
CA ASP A 512 24.31 12.40 5.73
C ASP A 512 24.53 12.97 4.33
N THR A 513 24.38 12.16 3.30
CA THR A 513 24.39 12.59 1.90
C THR A 513 23.11 12.10 1.23
N ILE A 514 22.44 12.98 0.48
CA ILE A 514 21.23 12.65 -0.25
C ILE A 514 21.47 12.94 -1.73
N ILE A 515 21.39 11.90 -2.57
CA ILE A 515 21.50 12.03 -4.02
C ILE A 515 20.23 11.46 -4.64
N ILE A 516 19.53 12.29 -5.42
CA ILE A 516 18.31 11.90 -6.15
C ILE A 516 18.52 12.16 -7.63
N ASN A 517 18.58 11.07 -8.40
CA ASN A 517 18.59 11.07 -9.85
C ASN A 517 17.29 10.39 -10.34
N ALA A 518 16.34 11.21 -10.77
CA ALA A 518 15.07 10.73 -11.33
C ALA A 518 14.68 11.60 -12.52
N GLU A 519 13.79 11.10 -13.38
CA GLU A 519 13.31 11.93 -14.47
C GLU A 519 12.42 13.08 -13.97
N PHE A 520 11.55 12.81 -12.99
CA PHE A 520 10.77 13.82 -12.27
C PHE A 520 11.01 13.73 -10.76
N ILE A 521 11.27 14.87 -10.12
CA ILE A 521 11.45 14.97 -8.67
C ILE A 521 10.40 15.93 -8.13
N ASN A 522 9.51 15.44 -7.27
CA ASN A 522 8.54 16.26 -6.56
C ASN A 522 8.99 16.50 -5.12
N ILE A 523 9.36 17.75 -4.83
CA ILE A 523 9.74 18.22 -3.50
C ILE A 523 8.45 18.64 -2.79
N ASN A 524 7.74 17.67 -2.22
CA ASN A 524 6.50 17.86 -1.44
C ASN A 524 6.62 17.40 0.02
N GLY A 525 7.85 17.24 0.50
CA GLY A 525 8.21 16.86 1.87
C GLY A 525 9.48 17.57 2.32
N ILE A 526 10.02 17.18 3.48
CA ILE A 526 11.28 17.74 3.98
C ILE A 526 12.43 16.79 3.62
N ILE A 527 13.37 17.29 2.82
CA ILE A 527 14.70 16.71 2.63
C ILE A 527 15.63 17.33 3.66
N GLN A 528 16.33 16.52 4.45
CA GLN A 528 17.26 17.00 5.44
C GLN A 528 18.57 16.23 5.38
N SER A 529 19.67 16.96 5.18
CA SER A 529 21.03 16.41 5.24
C SER A 529 21.81 17.02 6.39
N GLY A 530 22.19 16.16 7.34
CA GLY A 530 22.75 16.54 8.64
C GLY A 530 21.72 17.15 9.60
N LYS A 531 22.14 17.36 10.86
CA LYS A 531 21.35 18.04 11.90
C LYS A 531 22.17 19.16 12.51
N ASP A 532 21.51 20.27 12.81
CA ASP A 532 22.12 21.41 13.52
C ASP A 532 22.15 21.19 15.04
N ASN A 533 21.19 20.42 15.56
CA ASN A 533 21.09 20.09 16.98
C ASN A 533 20.91 18.58 17.16
N TYR A 534 21.79 18.00 17.98
CA TYR A 534 21.73 16.63 18.45
C TYR A 534 21.44 16.69 19.95
N THR A 535 20.30 16.17 20.38
CA THR A 535 19.92 16.19 21.80
C THR A 535 19.58 14.81 22.31
N LEU A 536 20.27 14.40 23.37
CA LEU A 536 19.94 13.21 24.15
C LEU A 536 19.42 13.64 25.52
N ASN A 537 18.22 13.21 25.86
CA ASN A 537 17.66 13.36 27.19
C ASN A 537 17.61 11.99 27.86
N LEU A 538 18.28 11.84 29.00
CA LEU A 538 18.20 10.67 29.87
C LEU A 538 17.28 11.04 31.05
N PRO A 539 15.96 10.80 30.95
CA PRO A 539 15.01 11.23 31.97
C PRO A 539 15.15 10.40 33.27
N ALA A 540 14.74 10.96 34.40
CA ALA A 540 14.73 10.25 35.69
C ALA A 540 13.94 8.92 35.67
N THR A 541 12.98 8.77 34.75
CA THR A 541 12.24 7.50 34.55
C THR A 541 13.15 6.34 34.15
N LEU A 542 14.31 6.62 33.56
CA LEU A 542 15.30 5.62 33.15
C LEU A 542 15.90 4.88 34.36
N ASP A 543 15.85 5.44 35.57
CA ASP A 543 16.29 4.75 36.78
C ASP A 543 15.48 3.46 37.04
N THR A 544 14.21 3.43 36.65
CA THR A 544 13.35 2.23 36.77
C THR A 544 13.74 1.16 35.76
N GLU A 545 14.08 1.56 34.53
CA GLU A 545 14.61 0.67 33.50
C GLU A 545 15.95 0.08 33.94
N ILE A 546 16.88 0.93 34.41
CA ILE A 546 18.18 0.50 34.93
C ILE A 546 18.01 -0.45 36.12
N ALA A 547 17.11 -0.17 37.05
CA ALA A 547 16.81 -1.08 38.15
C ALA A 547 16.31 -2.45 37.66
N SER A 548 15.49 -2.47 36.61
CA SER A 548 15.00 -3.70 35.97
C SER A 548 16.11 -4.47 35.27
N ILE A 549 17.00 -3.77 34.55
CA ILE A 549 18.19 -4.35 33.90
C ILE A 549 19.15 -4.97 34.93
N ARG A 550 19.29 -4.33 36.11
CA ARG A 550 20.09 -4.86 37.24
C ARG A 550 19.48 -6.10 37.90
N ALA A 551 18.15 -6.22 37.90
CA ALA A 551 17.45 -7.32 38.55
C ALA A 551 17.61 -8.67 37.83
N VAL A 552 18.01 -8.65 36.56
CA VAL A 552 18.20 -9.86 35.73
C VAL A 552 19.64 -9.99 35.25
N SER A 553 20.13 -11.22 35.17
CA SER A 553 21.44 -11.50 34.55
C SER A 553 21.39 -11.24 33.04
N GLY A 554 22.49 -10.75 32.47
CA GLY A 554 22.59 -10.46 31.03
C GLY A 554 23.96 -9.90 30.63
N PRO A 555 24.12 -9.43 29.37
CA PRO A 555 25.38 -8.90 28.87
C PRO A 555 25.87 -7.68 29.64
N ARG A 556 27.18 -7.42 29.66
CA ARG A 556 27.77 -6.26 30.36
C ARG A 556 27.09 -4.94 29.97
N TYR A 557 26.95 -4.72 28.67
CA TYR A 557 26.28 -3.54 28.10
C TYR A 557 24.85 -3.88 27.68
N THR A 558 23.90 -3.04 28.07
CA THR A 558 22.48 -3.15 27.68
C THR A 558 21.99 -1.82 27.14
N LEU A 559 21.55 -1.77 25.89
CA LEU A 559 21.03 -0.56 25.25
C LEU A 559 19.81 -0.04 26.01
N LEU A 560 19.82 1.24 26.31
CA LEU A 560 18.76 1.95 27.03
C LEU A 560 17.72 2.47 26.06
N SER A 561 16.45 2.52 26.50
CA SER A 561 15.32 3.02 25.72
C SER A 561 15.45 4.47 25.25
N ALA A 562 16.32 5.26 25.90
CA ALA A 562 16.64 6.63 25.50
C ALA A 562 17.51 6.72 24.22
N SER A 563 18.07 5.58 23.76
CA SER A 563 18.84 5.52 22.52
C SER A 563 17.98 5.80 21.29
N ASN A 564 18.57 6.40 20.27
CA ASN A 564 17.90 6.75 19.03
C ASN A 564 18.86 6.62 17.84
N GLN A 565 18.48 7.13 16.66
CA GLN A 565 19.31 7.09 15.46
C GLN A 565 20.69 7.74 15.67
N ASP A 566 20.75 8.83 16.43
CA ASP A 566 21.98 9.61 16.60
C ASP A 566 22.80 9.19 17.83
N PHE A 567 22.13 8.76 18.91
CA PHE A 567 22.76 8.43 20.18
C PHE A 567 22.50 6.98 20.57
N LYS A 568 23.58 6.22 20.84
CA LYS A 568 23.48 4.89 21.45
C LYS A 568 23.98 4.96 22.90
N ALA A 569 23.06 4.83 23.85
CA ALA A 569 23.35 4.83 25.27
C ALA A 569 23.15 3.41 25.83
N PHE A 570 24.17 2.88 26.50
CA PHE A 570 24.14 1.57 27.12
C PHE A 570 24.28 1.70 28.62
N TYR A 571 23.58 0.87 29.39
CA TYR A 571 23.89 0.67 30.79
C TYR A 571 24.98 -0.39 30.95
N ASP A 572 26.07 -0.05 31.63
CA ASP A 572 27.13 -0.97 32.02
C ASP A 572 26.82 -1.57 33.41
N ARG A 573 26.50 -2.87 33.42
CA ARG A 573 26.19 -3.63 34.64
C ARG A 573 27.38 -3.77 35.60
N VAL A 574 28.62 -3.71 35.09
CA VAL A 574 29.83 -3.93 35.87
C VAL A 574 30.24 -2.65 36.58
N GLU A 575 30.25 -1.53 35.85
CA GLU A 575 30.69 -0.24 36.40
C GLU A 575 29.55 0.60 36.99
N ASN A 576 28.29 0.18 36.79
CA ASN A 576 27.08 0.91 37.21
C ASN A 576 27.06 2.35 36.67
N LYS A 577 27.25 2.48 35.36
CA LYS A 577 27.24 3.77 34.65
C LYS A 577 26.46 3.65 33.34
N ILE A 578 26.04 4.79 32.81
CA ILE A 578 25.54 4.90 31.44
C ILE A 578 26.74 5.18 30.52
N LEU A 579 27.06 4.27 29.61
CA LEU A 579 28.03 4.45 28.54
C LEU A 579 27.35 5.05 27.32
N LEU A 580 27.68 6.29 26.99
CA LEU A 580 27.29 6.95 25.75
C LEU A 580 28.36 6.73 24.68
N LYS A 581 27.95 6.06 23.60
CA LYS A 581 28.81 5.83 22.43
C LYS A 581 29.15 7.11 21.70
N GLU A 582 30.20 7.01 20.90
CA GLU A 582 30.63 8.12 20.07
C GLU A 582 29.50 8.70 19.20
N VAL A 583 29.39 10.03 19.18
CA VAL A 583 28.51 10.78 18.28
C VAL A 583 29.34 11.77 17.48
N ARG A 584 29.13 11.80 16.17
CA ARG A 584 29.77 12.75 15.25
C ARG A 584 28.70 13.57 14.57
N VAL A 585 28.94 14.87 14.44
CA VAL A 585 28.16 15.71 13.54
C VAL A 585 28.60 15.43 12.11
N SER A 586 27.65 15.10 11.23
CA SER A 586 27.93 14.78 9.84
C SER A 586 26.82 15.27 8.90
N GLY A 587 27.10 15.18 7.60
CA GLY A 587 26.18 15.52 6.52
C GLY A 587 26.33 16.93 5.94
N GLY A 588 25.25 17.42 5.33
CA GLY A 588 25.21 18.70 4.62
C GLY A 588 25.51 18.60 3.11
N ASN A 589 25.17 17.49 2.47
CA ASN A 589 25.30 17.30 1.02
C ASN A 589 23.98 16.79 0.42
N VAL A 590 23.35 17.60 -0.43
CA VAL A 590 22.13 17.25 -1.17
C VAL A 590 22.34 17.52 -2.66
N GLN A 591 22.04 16.54 -3.51
CA GLN A 591 22.17 16.65 -4.96
C GLN A 591 20.90 16.14 -5.63
N LEU A 592 20.21 17.01 -6.38
CA LEU A 592 18.98 16.68 -7.11
C LEU A 592 19.21 16.88 -8.60
N THR A 593 19.00 15.82 -9.40
CA THR A 593 19.12 15.88 -10.86
C THR A 593 17.86 15.30 -11.51
N GLY A 594 17.09 16.14 -12.21
CA GLY A 594 15.82 15.74 -12.80
C GLY A 594 14.96 16.92 -13.25
N HIS A 595 13.72 16.69 -13.65
CA HIS A 595 12.71 17.74 -13.75
C HIS A 595 12.20 18.03 -12.33
N ILE A 596 12.62 19.16 -11.77
CA ILE A 596 12.34 19.47 -10.37
C ILE A 596 11.04 20.27 -10.29
N LEU A 597 10.07 19.74 -9.54
CA LEU A 597 8.79 20.39 -9.25
C LEU A 597 8.47 20.34 -7.76
N SER A 598 7.50 21.14 -7.34
CA SER A 598 7.03 21.16 -5.95
C SER A 598 5.51 21.33 -5.95
N THR A 599 4.78 20.29 -5.55
CA THR A 599 3.30 20.30 -5.46
C THR A 599 2.79 20.79 -4.10
N GLY A 600 3.61 21.43 -3.27
CA GLY A 600 3.27 21.80 -1.90
C GLY A 600 4.36 22.63 -1.22
N SER A 601 4.41 22.59 0.11
CA SER A 601 5.39 23.34 0.92
C SER A 601 6.65 22.50 1.22
N GLY A 602 7.25 21.93 0.17
CA GLY A 602 8.49 21.17 0.31
C GLY A 602 9.65 22.03 0.83
N THR A 603 10.55 21.44 1.63
CA THR A 603 11.69 22.15 2.21
C THR A 603 12.96 21.31 2.07
N ILE A 604 14.07 21.94 1.71
CA ILE A 604 15.40 21.32 1.73
C ILE A 604 16.21 21.98 2.85
N ARG A 605 16.72 21.16 3.76
CA ARG A 605 17.58 21.58 4.88
C ARG A 605 18.94 20.95 4.70
N VAL A 606 19.98 21.79 4.62
CA VAL A 606 21.35 21.35 4.44
C VAL A 606 22.20 21.96 5.55
N LEU A 607 22.84 21.11 6.35
CA LEU A 607 23.74 21.56 7.40
C LEU A 607 24.95 22.29 6.79
N ASN A 608 25.12 23.57 7.12
CA ASN A 608 26.27 24.39 6.75
C ASN A 608 26.86 25.04 8.01
N GLY A 609 27.80 24.35 8.67
CA GLY A 609 28.34 24.81 9.95
C GLY A 609 28.60 23.66 10.91
N TYR A 610 28.78 24.00 12.17
CA TYR A 610 28.96 23.04 13.26
C TYR A 610 27.62 22.74 13.93
N GLY A 611 27.42 21.49 14.30
CA GLY A 611 26.25 21.08 15.08
C GLY A 611 26.45 21.35 16.57
N ASN A 612 25.35 21.50 17.30
CA ASN A 612 25.33 21.49 18.75
C ASN A 612 24.99 20.08 19.24
N ILE A 613 25.79 19.54 20.17
CA ILE A 613 25.50 18.29 20.86
C ILE A 613 25.15 18.62 22.31
N THR A 614 23.92 18.30 22.73
CA THR A 614 23.42 18.48 24.09
C THR A 614 23.06 17.12 24.70
N VAL A 615 23.63 16.79 25.86
CA VAL A 615 23.31 15.57 26.61
C VAL A 615 22.83 15.97 28.01
N ASN A 616 21.56 15.70 28.31
CA ASN A 616 20.96 15.99 29.60
C ASN A 616 20.79 14.69 30.39
N ASN A 617 21.59 14.50 31.45
CA ASN A 617 21.42 13.39 32.38
C ASN A 617 20.59 13.82 33.60
N LEU A 618 19.36 13.31 33.69
CA LEU A 618 18.46 13.50 34.83
C LEU A 618 18.29 12.21 35.65
N THR A 619 19.08 11.17 35.36
CA THR A 619 19.08 9.92 36.11
C THR A 619 19.91 10.03 37.39
N SER A 620 19.77 9.06 38.28
CA SER A 620 20.60 8.92 39.49
C SER A 620 21.98 8.28 39.22
N VAL A 621 22.27 7.91 37.98
CA VAL A 621 23.45 7.12 37.59
C VAL A 621 24.44 7.99 36.82
N ASP A 622 25.74 7.79 37.08
CA ASP A 622 26.82 8.48 36.39
C ASP A 622 26.82 8.16 34.89
N ILE A 623 27.24 9.13 34.08
CA ILE A 623 27.40 8.97 32.63
C ILE A 623 28.89 9.01 32.25
N GLU A 624 29.29 8.03 31.45
CA GLU A 624 30.57 7.98 30.77
C GLU A 624 30.33 8.23 29.28
N VAL A 625 31.09 9.14 28.69
CA VAL A 625 30.93 9.54 27.29
C VAL A 625 32.20 9.21 26.54
N GLU A 626 32.12 8.39 25.49
CA GLU A 626 33.30 8.01 24.70
C GLU A 626 33.85 9.20 23.92
N ARG A 627 33.08 9.73 22.95
CA ARG A 627 33.49 10.91 22.17
C ARG A 627 32.28 11.68 21.64
N LEU A 628 32.26 12.99 21.84
CA LEU A 628 31.32 13.89 21.17
C LEU A 628 32.12 14.77 20.21
N ASP A 629 31.99 14.50 18.92
CA ASP A 629 32.75 15.19 17.87
C ASP A 629 31.84 16.13 17.08
N ALA A 630 31.81 17.38 17.50
CA ALA A 630 31.21 18.49 16.75
C ALA A 630 32.27 19.29 15.95
N SER A 631 33.49 18.75 15.77
CA SER A 631 34.56 19.43 15.05
C SER A 631 34.43 19.32 13.53
N GLN A 632 33.59 18.40 13.05
CA GLN A 632 33.28 18.28 11.63
C GLN A 632 32.22 19.31 11.26
N ARG A 633 32.55 20.12 10.24
CA ARG A 633 31.63 21.08 9.65
C ARG A 633 30.78 20.37 8.60
N GLY A 634 29.47 20.59 8.63
CA GLY A 634 28.59 20.17 7.54
C GLY A 634 29.02 20.80 6.22
N SER A 635 28.96 20.03 5.13
CA SER A 635 29.49 20.44 3.82
C SER A 635 28.81 21.72 3.29
N GLY A 636 27.52 21.90 3.61
CA GLY A 636 26.70 23.02 3.17
C GLY A 636 26.44 23.03 1.66
N THR A 637 26.49 21.86 1.01
CA THR A 637 26.39 21.70 -0.44
C THR A 637 24.98 21.30 -0.84
N LEU A 638 24.35 22.12 -1.68
CA LEU A 638 23.08 21.84 -2.34
C LEU A 638 23.24 22.05 -3.85
N LEU A 639 23.19 20.96 -4.60
CA LEU A 639 23.12 20.99 -6.06
C LEU A 639 21.68 20.73 -6.54
N LEU A 640 21.15 21.64 -7.34
CA LEU A 640 19.92 21.47 -8.10
C LEU A 640 20.28 21.53 -9.60
N ALA A 641 20.15 20.41 -10.30
CA ALA A 641 20.28 20.31 -11.74
C ALA A 641 18.88 20.09 -12.35
N ASP A 642 18.19 21.20 -12.63
CA ASP A 642 16.79 21.23 -13.07
C ASP A 642 16.68 21.15 -14.60
N LYS A 643 16.23 20.00 -15.09
CA LYS A 643 15.96 19.76 -16.51
C LYS A 643 14.70 20.49 -16.99
N ALA A 644 13.75 20.82 -16.11
CA ALA A 644 12.51 21.51 -16.50
C ALA A 644 12.75 22.97 -16.89
N LYS A 645 13.77 23.62 -16.30
CA LYS A 645 14.21 24.97 -16.64
C LYS A 645 15.36 25.02 -17.65
N GLY A 646 15.90 23.86 -18.03
CA GLY A 646 16.99 23.73 -18.98
C GLY A 646 16.70 22.64 -20.01
N THR A 647 17.68 21.78 -20.26
CA THR A 647 17.54 20.58 -21.09
C THR A 647 18.20 19.39 -20.41
N SER A 648 17.92 18.17 -20.85
CA SER A 648 18.59 16.97 -20.32
C SER A 648 20.11 16.98 -20.50
N ALA A 649 20.62 17.66 -21.53
CA ALA A 649 22.05 17.78 -21.80
C ALA A 649 22.70 18.98 -21.08
N ASN A 650 21.92 20.04 -20.82
CA ASN A 650 22.36 21.23 -20.11
C ASN A 650 21.23 21.74 -19.20
N PRO A 651 21.06 21.14 -18.01
CA PRO A 651 20.02 21.54 -17.08
C PRO A 651 20.34 22.91 -16.48
N ALA A 652 19.31 23.60 -15.97
CA ALA A 652 19.53 24.81 -15.19
C ALA A 652 20.14 24.42 -13.83
N VAL A 653 21.32 24.96 -13.54
CA VAL A 653 22.07 24.61 -12.34
C VAL A 653 21.88 25.69 -11.28
N THR A 654 21.54 25.28 -10.08
CA THR A 654 21.64 26.12 -8.88
C THR A 654 22.50 25.37 -7.88
N LEU A 655 23.65 25.94 -7.53
CA LEU A 655 24.61 25.31 -6.64
C LEU A 655 24.86 26.24 -5.45
N TYR A 656 24.39 25.82 -4.28
CA TYR A 656 24.76 26.43 -3.01
C TYR A 656 25.89 25.60 -2.41
N GLY A 657 26.93 26.27 -1.92
CA GLY A 657 28.08 25.58 -1.34
C GLY A 657 29.16 26.55 -0.93
N ASN A 658 30.10 26.06 -0.13
CA ASN A 658 31.35 26.76 0.12
C ASN A 658 32.31 26.52 -1.05
N LEU A 659 31.89 26.85 -2.28
CA LEU A 659 32.77 26.76 -3.44
C LEU A 659 33.91 27.75 -3.22
N SER A 660 35.14 27.23 -3.19
CA SER A 660 36.32 28.08 -3.22
C SER A 660 36.66 28.34 -4.68
N GLN A 661 36.56 29.59 -5.14
CA GLN A 661 36.98 29.93 -6.49
C GLN A 661 38.42 30.47 -6.43
N THR A 662 39.25 30.00 -7.36
CA THR A 662 40.66 30.37 -7.43
C THR A 662 40.81 31.73 -8.13
N TYR A 663 41.31 32.73 -7.41
CA TYR A 663 41.54 34.08 -7.91
C TYR A 663 43.04 34.41 -7.94
N MET A 664 43.46 35.13 -8.98
CA MET A 664 44.81 35.72 -9.01
C MET A 664 44.82 37.05 -8.28
N THR A 665 45.62 37.12 -7.23
CA THR A 665 45.90 38.35 -6.46
C THR A 665 47.30 38.86 -6.76
N THR A 666 47.59 40.08 -6.31
CA THR A 666 48.93 40.69 -6.42
C THR A 666 50.01 39.85 -5.71
N ASP A 667 49.63 39.05 -4.72
CA ASP A 667 50.53 38.22 -3.90
C ASP A 667 50.52 36.73 -4.31
N GLY A 668 49.83 36.38 -5.39
CA GLY A 668 49.72 35.01 -5.91
C GLY A 668 48.29 34.50 -6.04
N THR A 669 48.16 33.22 -6.34
CA THR A 669 46.86 32.55 -6.51
C THR A 669 46.24 32.22 -5.15
N VAL A 670 45.04 32.70 -4.86
CA VAL A 670 44.32 32.43 -3.62
C VAL A 670 42.97 31.77 -3.89
N ASN A 671 42.55 30.88 -3.00
CA ASN A 671 41.22 30.27 -3.04
C ASN A 671 40.30 31.05 -2.09
N LEU A 672 39.28 31.72 -2.63
CA LEU A 672 38.35 32.51 -1.83
C LEU A 672 37.06 31.76 -1.58
N LYS A 673 36.60 31.79 -0.33
CA LYS A 673 35.28 31.31 0.09
C LYS A 673 34.27 32.45 0.13
N THR A 674 32.98 32.13 0.05
CA THR A 674 31.89 33.12 0.18
C THR A 674 32.06 33.93 1.46
N GLY A 675 32.07 35.26 1.35
CA GLY A 675 32.30 36.21 2.44
C GLY A 675 33.77 36.64 2.63
N GLU A 676 34.73 36.01 1.93
CA GLU A 676 36.12 36.43 1.98
C GLU A 676 36.38 37.55 0.97
N SER A 677 37.14 38.56 1.39
CA SER A 677 37.53 39.68 0.54
C SER A 677 38.87 39.44 -0.14
N VAL A 678 38.98 39.86 -1.41
CA VAL A 678 40.20 39.79 -2.20
C VAL A 678 40.52 41.11 -2.85
N ARG A 679 41.81 41.39 -3.00
CA ARG A 679 42.29 42.54 -3.76
C ARG A 679 42.70 42.11 -5.16
N LEU A 680 42.07 42.68 -6.19
CA LEU A 680 42.30 42.27 -7.58
C LEU A 680 43.69 42.70 -8.07
N ALA A 681 44.41 41.75 -8.70
CA ALA A 681 45.69 42.02 -9.36
C ALA A 681 45.55 42.88 -10.62
N ALA A 682 46.64 43.57 -10.99
CA ALA A 682 46.74 44.19 -12.31
C ALA A 682 46.76 43.08 -13.39
N GLY A 683 45.71 43.02 -14.22
CA GLY A 683 45.57 42.01 -15.29
C GLY A 683 44.48 40.95 -15.08
N TYR A 684 43.67 41.05 -14.02
CA TYR A 684 42.51 40.16 -13.83
C TYR A 684 41.45 40.40 -14.93
N SER A 685 41.08 39.35 -15.67
CA SER A 685 40.19 39.42 -16.84
C SER A 685 38.70 39.27 -16.52
N GLY A 686 38.34 38.98 -15.27
CA GLY A 686 36.95 38.69 -14.85
C GLY A 686 36.11 39.91 -14.44
N GLY A 687 36.54 41.13 -14.76
CA GLY A 687 35.85 42.38 -14.40
C GLY A 687 36.22 42.94 -13.02
N GLY A 688 35.94 44.23 -12.79
CA GLY A 688 36.34 44.99 -11.59
C GLY A 688 37.56 45.89 -11.79
N THR A 689 37.81 46.78 -10.84
CA THR A 689 38.93 47.75 -10.87
C THR A 689 40.14 47.17 -10.16
N ALA A 690 41.27 47.07 -10.86
CA ALA A 690 42.53 46.58 -10.28
C ALA A 690 42.93 47.38 -9.02
N GLY A 691 43.40 46.67 -7.99
CA GLY A 691 43.80 47.27 -6.71
C GLY A 691 42.68 47.54 -5.70
N GLN A 692 41.41 47.31 -6.06
CA GLN A 692 40.26 47.38 -5.15
C GLN A 692 39.98 46.04 -4.47
N ALA A 693 39.41 46.10 -3.26
CA ALA A 693 38.97 44.92 -2.51
C ALA A 693 37.51 44.59 -2.86
N TYR A 694 37.23 43.31 -3.10
CA TYR A 694 35.90 42.79 -3.41
C TYR A 694 35.61 41.60 -2.50
N GLU A 695 34.41 41.55 -1.93
CA GLU A 695 33.92 40.38 -1.20
C GLU A 695 33.42 39.33 -2.21
N PHE A 696 33.92 38.10 -2.09
CA PHE A 696 33.45 37.01 -2.92
C PHE A 696 32.08 36.55 -2.42
N LEU A 697 31.04 36.76 -3.23
CA LEU A 697 29.66 36.41 -2.87
C LEU A 697 29.26 34.98 -3.26
N GLY A 698 30.21 34.16 -3.74
CA GLY A 698 29.94 32.87 -4.37
C GLY A 698 29.70 32.98 -5.88
N THR A 699 29.50 31.85 -6.55
CA THR A 699 29.02 31.82 -7.94
C THR A 699 27.51 32.01 -7.95
N LEU A 700 27.03 33.04 -8.68
CA LEU A 700 25.61 33.25 -8.99
C LEU A 700 25.06 32.17 -9.91
#